data_AF-A0A263HEZ8-F1
#
_entry.id   AF-A0A263HEZ8-F1
#
_cell.length_a   1.000
_cell.length_b   1.000
_cell.length_c   1.000
_cell.angle_alpha   90.00
_cell.angle_beta   90.00
_cell.angle_gamma   90.00
#
_symmetry.space_group_name_H-M   'P 1'
#
loop_
_entity.id
_entity.type
_entity.pdbx_description
1 polymer ?
#
loop_
_entity_poly.entity_id
_entity_poly.type
_entity_poly.pdbx_seq_one_letter_code
_entity_poly.pdbx_strand_id
1 'polypeptide(L)'
;MKRLNKVSIAILFALSISPIYAETSLLDNLQFNKSDSVLSDQIYYQIGGGSGYMTPPTRAKSLKAIEFGIGWKANLMCGNFDIKTTVKNQLNGITEGFKDLMSNVIESAKGAVASLPAMVIQRANPQLYDILTNGVYQGRLDFNRLKTSCEAMSKQLADYTLNGRWAKSADLENYKSIVASEPDAQKAQKKSEDNKGKNGKEWIGGQKRGGEKQEQIKLIEDVSQAGYNLLHNRNALDKKPLLGPSCTGATCQIFDSPQKLSDFLTRTIGEQSISTCIEDCGPKTSSKAGVGLAPAIEEENLRTVEKLEQVLNMDTPSKEILAELSSNTIPVTRGLIEALREDPDVELLSQRLGAEIATAKVMEKMLLARRAILAGMREPYVAADKNAQEELEKALNKIDLEISQVKLEMDMQKMLTSNTASVVIQNKLNREANVGNHGESYDNVDKRVNDLAYGSPNAEDHMEVSDIALPRRNITLDIPTVSNIAPYKPPYKPGSQGGIYSGSYNPIAPIKGSSLDQATGLLRKFEGFISKADWDVNAHRVGYGSDTITKADGTVIKVQPGMTVTREDAERDLARRTQLYTNQIKREISEQTWNGLSDRAQAVLTSYIYNYGTLNKTKSVISAAQASAQSGDMTALANAIRRRQVDNKGVNARRRNQEADYILGK
;
A
#
# COMPACT_ATOMS: atom_id res chain seq x y z
N MET A 1 40.53 -11.69 64.59
CA MET A 1 41.05 -10.34 64.88
C MET A 1 42.00 -9.92 63.77
N LYS A 2 41.91 -8.64 63.35
CA LYS A 2 42.81 -7.84 62.47
C LYS A 2 42.76 -8.20 60.97
N ARG A 3 41.98 -7.47 60.12
CA ARG A 3 42.22 -6.14 59.50
C ARG A 3 43.55 -6.09 58.73
N LEU A 4 43.52 -6.26 57.40
CA LEU A 4 43.45 -5.21 56.37
C LEU A 4 44.79 -4.49 56.14
N ASN A 5 45.46 -4.80 55.02
CA ASN A 5 46.33 -3.87 54.31
C ASN A 5 45.97 -3.90 52.82
N LYS A 6 45.30 -2.82 52.40
CA LYS A 6 44.93 -2.50 51.02
C LYS A 6 46.09 -1.75 50.36
N VAL A 7 46.93 -2.40 49.56
CA VAL A 7 47.65 -1.78 48.43
C VAL A 7 48.04 -2.92 47.48
N SER A 8 47.16 -3.29 46.54
CA SER A 8 47.47 -4.01 45.27
C SER A 8 46.19 -4.48 44.58
N ILE A 9 45.26 -3.56 44.28
CA ILE A 9 44.21 -3.78 43.27
C ILE A 9 43.98 -2.43 42.58
N ALA A 10 44.85 -2.08 41.62
CA ALA A 10 44.65 -0.90 40.78
C ALA A 10 45.27 -1.02 39.37
N ILE A 11 45.59 -2.23 38.88
CA ILE A 11 46.12 -2.43 37.51
C ILE A 11 45.48 -3.66 36.84
N LEU A 12 44.19 -3.92 37.08
CA LEU A 12 43.44 -4.98 36.38
C LEU A 12 41.94 -4.68 36.23
N PHE A 13 41.59 -3.38 36.14
CA PHE A 13 40.24 -2.89 35.83
C PHE A 13 40.29 -1.63 34.95
N ALA A 14 41.15 -1.65 33.92
CA ALA A 14 41.22 -0.61 32.89
C ALA A 14 41.21 -1.23 31.47
N LEU A 15 40.40 -2.28 31.28
CA LEU A 15 40.24 -3.00 30.01
C LEU A 15 38.77 -3.37 29.75
N SER A 16 37.86 -2.46 30.08
CA SER A 16 36.48 -2.48 29.61
C SER A 16 35.92 -1.05 29.67
N ILE A 17 35.13 -0.68 28.67
CA ILE A 17 34.63 0.68 28.38
C ILE A 17 35.61 1.51 27.52
N SER A 18 35.89 1.02 26.33
CA SER A 18 35.81 1.88 25.15
C SER A 18 34.45 1.59 24.52
N PRO A 19 33.58 2.58 24.25
CA PRO A 19 32.51 2.36 23.31
C PRO A 19 33.21 2.11 21.98
N ILE A 20 33.19 0.85 21.52
CA ILE A 20 33.34 0.56 20.11
C ILE A 20 32.17 1.33 19.49
N TYR A 21 32.45 2.52 18.96
CA TYR A 21 31.62 3.10 17.93
C TYR A 21 31.51 2.00 16.89
N ALA A 22 30.34 1.39 16.82
CA ALA A 22 30.00 0.46 15.77
C ALA A 22 30.36 1.19 14.48
N GLU A 23 31.37 0.67 13.77
CA GLU A 23 31.66 1.09 12.42
C GLU A 23 30.34 1.11 11.68
N THR A 24 29.96 2.32 11.26
CA THR A 24 28.92 2.56 10.27
C THR A 24 29.11 1.52 9.19
N SER A 25 28.11 0.65 9.03
CA SER A 25 28.25 -0.52 8.20
C SER A 25 28.76 -0.10 6.82
N LEU A 26 29.81 -0.78 6.34
CA LEU A 26 30.38 -0.62 4.99
C LEU A 26 29.30 -0.80 3.88
N LEU A 27 28.10 -1.26 4.26
CA LEU A 27 26.89 -1.43 3.45
C LEU A 27 26.03 -0.16 3.29
N ASP A 28 26.11 0.83 4.18
CA ASP A 28 25.50 2.16 3.95
C ASP A 28 26.29 2.93 2.88
N ASN A 29 27.60 2.70 2.79
CA ASN A 29 28.47 3.27 1.76
C ASN A 29 28.29 2.64 0.36
N LEU A 30 27.53 1.56 0.23
CA LEU A 30 27.18 0.94 -1.06
C LEU A 30 25.91 1.55 -1.69
N GLN A 31 25.23 2.45 -0.99
CA GLN A 31 24.33 3.38 -1.67
C GLN A 31 25.24 4.45 -2.27
N PHE A 32 25.46 4.42 -3.59
CA PHE A 32 25.99 5.57 -4.32
C PHE A 32 25.28 6.82 -3.77
N ASN A 33 26.02 7.69 -3.09
CA ASN A 33 25.45 8.84 -2.39
C ASN A 33 24.52 9.58 -3.35
N LYS A 34 23.21 9.49 -3.11
CA LYS A 34 22.18 10.03 -4.01
C LYS A 34 22.17 11.55 -4.06
N SER A 35 22.85 12.20 -3.11
CA SER A 35 22.77 13.65 -2.86
C SER A 35 24.08 14.41 -3.11
N ASP A 36 25.22 13.72 -3.24
CA ASP A 36 26.53 14.29 -3.59
C ASP A 36 27.19 13.39 -4.65
N SER A 37 27.21 13.85 -5.90
CA SER A 37 27.89 13.12 -6.97
C SER A 37 29.38 13.49 -6.98
N VAL A 38 30.28 12.49 -6.94
CA VAL A 38 31.74 12.72 -7.07
C VAL A 38 32.09 13.08 -8.52
N LEU A 39 31.21 12.77 -9.46
CA LEU A 39 31.33 13.04 -10.90
C LEU A 39 30.84 14.46 -11.24
N SER A 40 31.18 14.97 -12.42
CA SER A 40 30.52 16.18 -12.93
C SER A 40 29.02 15.89 -13.10
N ASP A 41 28.15 16.82 -12.66
CA ASP A 41 26.70 16.67 -12.78
C ASP A 41 26.26 16.42 -14.24
N GLN A 42 26.99 16.97 -15.22
CA GLN A 42 26.75 16.72 -16.63
C GLN A 42 26.89 15.23 -16.98
N ILE A 43 28.02 14.62 -16.61
CA ILE A 43 28.27 13.20 -16.86
C ILE A 43 27.28 12.36 -16.07
N TYR A 44 27.05 12.72 -14.80
CA TYR A 44 26.17 12.01 -13.89
C TYR A 44 24.75 11.85 -14.44
N TYR A 45 24.14 12.93 -14.95
CA TYR A 45 22.79 12.88 -15.53
C TYR A 45 22.76 12.34 -16.97
N GLN A 46 23.84 12.49 -17.76
CA GLN A 46 23.93 11.92 -19.11
C GLN A 46 23.96 10.39 -19.10
N ILE A 47 24.59 9.76 -18.08
CA ILE A 47 24.59 8.31 -17.93
C ILE A 47 23.33 7.76 -17.22
N GLY A 48 22.33 8.62 -17.01
CA GLY A 48 21.04 8.26 -16.43
C GLY A 48 20.90 8.52 -14.94
N GLY A 49 21.97 8.91 -14.23
CA GLY A 49 21.97 9.15 -12.78
C GLY A 49 21.64 7.90 -11.94
N GLY A 50 21.74 8.06 -10.62
CA GLY A 50 21.29 7.06 -9.64
C GLY A 50 22.07 5.75 -9.72
N SER A 51 21.51 4.68 -9.15
CA SER A 51 22.09 3.34 -9.28
C SER A 51 21.53 2.66 -10.53
N GLY A 52 22.39 2.07 -11.38
CA GLY A 52 22.00 1.33 -12.58
C GLY A 52 21.17 0.06 -12.34
N TYR A 53 20.82 -0.21 -11.08
CA TYR A 53 19.91 -1.27 -10.66
C TYR A 53 18.96 -0.75 -9.59
N MET A 54 17.78 -1.36 -9.47
CA MET A 54 16.84 -1.01 -8.43
C MET A 54 17.25 -1.63 -7.08
N THR A 55 17.18 -0.81 -6.04
CA THR A 55 17.40 -1.23 -4.64
C THR A 55 16.61 -2.51 -4.33
N PRO A 56 17.27 -3.58 -3.82
CA PRO A 56 16.56 -4.83 -3.59
C PRO A 56 15.46 -4.70 -2.52
N PRO A 57 14.37 -5.50 -2.64
CA PRO A 57 13.22 -5.47 -1.72
C PRO A 57 13.60 -5.65 -0.26
N THR A 58 14.58 -6.53 -0.06
CA THR A 58 15.14 -6.93 1.23
C THR A 58 16.64 -7.02 1.10
N ARG A 59 17.36 -6.70 2.18
CA ARG A 59 18.81 -6.89 2.33
C ARG A 59 19.14 -8.15 3.13
N ALA A 60 18.13 -8.95 3.49
CA ALA A 60 18.35 -10.25 4.12
C ALA A 60 19.21 -11.14 3.21
N LYS A 61 20.33 -11.65 3.75
CA LYS A 61 21.26 -12.54 3.01
C LYS A 61 20.62 -13.88 2.63
N SER A 62 19.62 -14.31 3.38
CA SER A 62 18.82 -15.51 3.11
C SER A 62 17.41 -15.31 3.64
N LEU A 63 16.43 -15.80 2.88
CA LEU A 63 15.07 -15.94 3.38
C LEU A 63 14.96 -17.28 4.11
N LYS A 64 14.29 -17.29 5.27
CA LYS A 64 14.03 -18.52 6.03
C LYS A 64 13.22 -19.46 5.15
N ALA A 65 13.71 -20.67 4.96
CA ALA A 65 12.90 -21.74 4.40
C ALA A 65 11.68 -21.90 5.32
N ILE A 66 10.49 -21.85 4.74
CA ILE A 66 9.26 -22.13 5.48
C ILE A 66 9.20 -23.65 5.56
N GLU A 67 9.78 -24.20 6.61
CA GLU A 67 9.79 -25.65 6.83
C GLU A 67 8.39 -26.13 7.18
N PHE A 68 7.97 -27.15 6.44
CA PHE A 68 6.72 -27.85 6.65
C PHE A 68 6.78 -28.62 7.97
N GLY A 69 5.84 -28.37 8.89
CA GLY A 69 5.65 -29.24 10.03
C GLY A 69 5.28 -30.67 9.58
N ILE A 70 5.47 -31.66 10.46
CA ILE A 70 5.23 -33.10 10.22
C ILE A 70 3.77 -33.42 9.80
N GLY A 71 2.85 -32.43 9.87
CA GLY A 71 1.46 -32.53 9.38
C GLY A 71 1.22 -32.09 7.92
N TRP A 72 2.23 -31.57 7.21
CA TRP A 72 2.07 -31.08 5.85
C TRP A 72 2.07 -32.25 4.85
N LYS A 73 0.92 -32.89 4.70
CA LYS A 73 0.69 -33.85 3.64
C LYS A 73 0.60 -33.08 2.33
N ALA A 74 1.74 -32.99 1.63
CA ALA A 74 1.88 -32.52 0.27
C ALA A 74 0.66 -32.92 -0.58
N ASN A 75 0.26 -32.02 -1.47
CA ASN A 75 -0.93 -32.01 -2.32
C ASN A 75 -1.34 -33.36 -2.94
N LEU A 76 -1.82 -34.28 -2.12
CA LEU A 76 -2.28 -35.62 -2.49
C LEU A 76 -3.80 -35.55 -2.55
N MET A 77 -4.33 -34.89 -3.57
CA MET A 77 -5.78 -34.66 -3.70
C MET A 77 -6.59 -35.95 -3.66
N CYS A 78 -6.07 -37.08 -4.18
CA CYS A 78 -6.74 -38.39 -4.14
C CYS A 78 -5.81 -39.59 -3.89
N GLY A 79 -4.57 -39.36 -3.42
CA GLY A 79 -3.49 -40.37 -3.44
C GLY A 79 -3.13 -41.05 -2.12
N ASN A 80 -3.67 -40.59 -0.98
CA ASN A 80 -3.18 -41.02 0.35
C ASN A 80 -4.30 -41.50 1.29
N PHE A 81 -5.28 -42.22 0.72
CA PHE A 81 -6.27 -42.92 1.52
C PHE A 81 -5.60 -44.12 2.19
N ASP A 82 -5.60 -44.18 3.53
CA ASP A 82 -5.00 -45.28 4.27
C ASP A 82 -5.94 -46.49 4.32
N ILE A 83 -5.63 -47.51 3.51
CA ILE A 83 -6.38 -48.77 3.45
C ILE A 83 -6.45 -49.47 4.81
N LYS A 84 -5.49 -49.24 5.72
CA LYS A 84 -5.50 -49.85 7.07
C LYS A 84 -6.62 -49.29 7.92
N THR A 85 -6.95 -48.01 7.79
CA THR A 85 -7.99 -47.37 8.60
C THR A 85 -9.39 -47.74 8.11
N THR A 86 -9.61 -47.81 6.79
CA THR A 86 -10.88 -48.27 6.20
C THR A 86 -11.14 -49.74 6.58
N VAL A 87 -10.16 -50.63 6.43
CA VAL A 87 -10.32 -52.06 6.77
C VAL A 87 -10.46 -52.29 8.28
N LYS A 88 -9.74 -51.54 9.13
CA LYS A 88 -9.83 -51.67 10.59
C LYS A 88 -11.20 -51.22 11.13
N ASN A 89 -11.82 -50.20 10.54
CA ASN A 89 -13.12 -49.70 10.98
C ASN A 89 -14.30 -50.58 10.51
N GLN A 90 -14.20 -51.24 9.34
CA GLN A 90 -15.17 -52.28 8.94
C GLN A 90 -15.12 -53.51 9.86
N LEU A 91 -13.94 -53.84 10.40
CA LEU A 91 -13.72 -55.02 11.24
C LEU A 91 -14.05 -54.78 12.74
N ASN A 92 -14.18 -53.52 13.18
CA ASN A 92 -14.61 -53.17 14.54
C ASN A 92 -16.10 -53.46 14.82
N GLY A 93 -16.88 -53.85 13.80
CA GLY A 93 -18.24 -54.38 13.98
C GLY A 93 -18.29 -55.87 14.38
N ILE A 94 -17.13 -56.55 14.46
CA ILE A 94 -17.02 -58.02 14.58
C ILE A 94 -16.06 -58.42 15.73
N THR A 95 -15.87 -57.56 16.73
CA THR A 95 -14.72 -57.66 17.66
C THR A 95 -14.87 -58.51 18.91
N GLU A 96 -15.96 -59.26 19.09
CA GLU A 96 -16.06 -60.22 20.21
C GLU A 96 -15.72 -61.66 19.78
N GLY A 97 -16.20 -62.13 18.62
CA GLY A 97 -15.87 -63.47 18.11
C GLY A 97 -14.43 -63.67 17.64
N PHE A 98 -13.72 -62.60 17.29
CA PHE A 98 -12.34 -62.68 16.77
C PHE A 98 -11.28 -62.81 17.87
N LYS A 99 -11.55 -62.32 19.09
CA LYS A 99 -10.62 -62.40 20.23
C LYS A 99 -10.55 -63.80 20.83
N ASP A 100 -11.69 -64.48 20.95
CA ASP A 100 -11.75 -65.86 21.46
C ASP A 100 -11.11 -66.89 20.51
N LEU A 101 -11.17 -66.63 19.21
CA LEU A 101 -10.59 -67.53 18.20
C LEU A 101 -9.06 -67.38 18.08
N MET A 102 -8.51 -66.21 18.43
CA MET A 102 -7.07 -65.95 18.37
C MET A 102 -6.30 -66.58 19.54
N SER A 103 -6.93 -66.78 20.71
CA SER A 103 -6.34 -67.52 21.83
C SER A 103 -6.18 -69.02 21.54
N ASN A 104 -7.12 -69.63 20.79
CA ASN A 104 -7.08 -71.06 20.49
C ASN A 104 -6.22 -71.43 19.26
N VAL A 105 -5.98 -70.48 18.35
CA VAL A 105 -5.19 -70.71 17.13
C VAL A 105 -3.68 -70.54 17.34
N ILE A 106 -3.25 -69.71 18.29
CA ILE A 106 -1.82 -69.48 18.57
C ILE A 106 -1.12 -70.70 19.19
N GLU A 107 -1.81 -71.51 20.00
CA GLU A 107 -1.24 -72.77 20.52
C GLU A 107 -1.18 -73.89 19.46
N SER A 108 -1.99 -73.80 18.40
CA SER A 108 -2.09 -74.84 17.36
C SER A 108 -1.08 -74.65 16.21
N ALA A 109 -0.41 -73.49 16.11
CA ALA A 109 0.33 -73.09 14.91
C ALA A 109 1.85 -72.93 15.12
N LYS A 110 2.49 -73.83 15.90
CA LYS A 110 3.95 -73.88 16.02
C LYS A 110 4.66 -74.87 15.06
N GLY A 111 3.94 -75.48 14.12
CA GLY A 111 4.58 -76.39 13.15
C GLY A 111 3.80 -76.61 11.86
N ALA A 112 3.87 -75.67 10.91
CA ALA A 112 3.80 -75.96 9.48
C ALA A 112 4.09 -74.69 8.65
N VAL A 113 5.01 -74.83 7.70
CA VAL A 113 5.52 -73.79 6.81
C VAL A 113 4.64 -73.65 5.57
N ALA A 114 4.54 -72.40 5.08
CA ALA A 114 4.23 -71.93 3.72
C ALA A 114 3.00 -72.48 2.96
N SER A 115 2.16 -71.53 2.56
CA SER A 115 1.30 -71.50 1.36
C SER A 115 -0.21 -71.77 1.45
N LEU A 116 -0.87 -71.89 2.61
CA LEU A 116 -2.35 -71.92 2.65
C LEU A 116 -3.01 -71.24 3.86
N PRO A 117 -2.99 -69.90 4.01
CA PRO A 117 -3.83 -69.23 5.01
C PRO A 117 -5.33 -69.29 4.66
N ALA A 118 -5.68 -69.14 3.38
CA ALA A 118 -7.06 -69.11 2.91
C ALA A 118 -7.79 -70.46 3.07
N MET A 119 -7.19 -71.55 2.60
CA MET A 119 -7.83 -72.87 2.54
C MET A 119 -7.90 -73.56 3.91
N VAL A 120 -6.98 -73.25 4.84
CA VAL A 120 -7.04 -73.73 6.23
C VAL A 120 -8.16 -73.03 7.01
N ILE A 121 -8.33 -71.71 6.84
CA ILE A 121 -9.45 -70.97 7.47
C ILE A 121 -10.79 -71.42 6.87
N GLN A 122 -10.85 -71.69 5.56
CA GLN A 122 -12.06 -72.19 4.90
C GLN A 122 -12.50 -73.57 5.40
N ARG A 123 -11.56 -74.43 5.84
CA ARG A 123 -11.87 -75.74 6.45
C ARG A 123 -12.14 -75.67 7.96
N ALA A 124 -11.43 -74.81 8.69
CA ALA A 124 -11.58 -74.71 10.14
C ALA A 124 -12.78 -73.86 10.56
N ASN A 125 -13.10 -72.81 9.80
CA ASN A 125 -14.27 -71.96 10.01
C ASN A 125 -14.69 -71.31 8.67
N PRO A 126 -15.52 -71.98 7.86
CA PRO A 126 -15.96 -71.45 6.57
C PRO A 126 -16.69 -70.10 6.66
N GLN A 127 -17.37 -69.81 7.78
CA GLN A 127 -18.00 -68.51 8.02
C GLN A 127 -16.96 -67.40 8.22
N LEU A 128 -15.86 -67.68 8.93
CA LEU A 128 -14.75 -66.73 9.09
C LEU A 128 -14.02 -66.47 7.77
N TYR A 129 -13.84 -67.50 6.94
CA TYR A 129 -13.28 -67.33 5.60
C TYR A 129 -14.17 -66.44 4.73
N ASP A 130 -15.49 -66.65 4.75
CA ASP A 130 -16.44 -65.82 4.03
C ASP A 130 -16.42 -64.37 4.52
N ILE A 131 -16.39 -64.15 5.84
CA ILE A 131 -16.27 -62.81 6.44
C ILE A 131 -14.94 -62.12 6.07
N LEU A 132 -13.81 -62.84 6.10
CA LEU A 132 -12.52 -62.26 5.74
C LEU A 132 -12.39 -61.99 4.24
N THR A 133 -12.91 -62.89 3.40
CA THR A 133 -12.83 -62.75 1.94
C THR A 133 -13.82 -61.69 1.46
N ASN A 134 -15.08 -61.76 1.88
CA ASN A 134 -16.10 -60.76 1.51
C ASN A 134 -15.84 -59.41 2.19
N GLY A 135 -15.37 -59.37 3.43
CA GLY A 135 -15.04 -58.13 4.14
C GLY A 135 -13.85 -57.39 3.53
N VAL A 136 -12.80 -58.10 3.12
CA VAL A 136 -11.66 -57.51 2.39
C VAL A 136 -12.06 -57.09 0.96
N TYR A 137 -12.95 -57.83 0.32
CA TYR A 137 -13.52 -57.44 -0.99
C TYR A 137 -14.39 -56.19 -0.90
N GLN A 138 -15.28 -56.09 0.08
CA GLN A 138 -16.10 -54.90 0.33
C GLN A 138 -15.22 -53.69 0.70
N GLY A 139 -14.22 -53.88 1.56
CA GLY A 139 -13.25 -52.82 1.88
C GLY A 139 -12.47 -52.32 0.65
N ARG A 140 -12.11 -53.20 -0.29
CA ARG A 140 -11.49 -52.81 -1.57
C ARG A 140 -12.46 -52.08 -2.49
N LEU A 141 -13.72 -52.52 -2.56
CA LEU A 141 -14.75 -51.86 -3.37
C LEU A 141 -15.06 -50.45 -2.84
N ASP A 142 -15.19 -50.30 -1.52
CA ASP A 142 -15.45 -49.01 -0.90
C ASP A 142 -14.25 -48.07 -1.04
N PHE A 143 -13.02 -48.57 -0.88
CA PHE A 143 -11.81 -47.81 -1.18
C PHE A 143 -11.74 -47.35 -2.65
N ASN A 144 -12.03 -48.25 -3.60
CA ASN A 144 -12.04 -47.91 -5.02
C ASN A 144 -13.15 -46.91 -5.37
N ARG A 145 -14.31 -46.99 -4.73
CA ARG A 145 -15.40 -46.00 -4.85
C ARG A 145 -14.98 -44.64 -4.31
N LEU A 146 -14.37 -44.58 -3.13
CA LEU A 146 -13.84 -43.35 -2.54
C LEU A 146 -12.81 -42.67 -3.46
N LYS A 147 -11.86 -43.46 -3.99
CA LYS A 147 -10.87 -42.97 -4.95
C LYS A 147 -11.50 -42.46 -6.24
N THR A 148 -12.43 -43.23 -6.82
CA THR A 148 -13.12 -42.85 -8.07
C THR A 148 -13.96 -41.59 -7.88
N SER A 149 -14.63 -41.45 -6.74
CA SER A 149 -15.42 -40.26 -6.40
C SER A 149 -14.53 -39.01 -6.27
N CYS A 150 -13.39 -39.15 -5.60
CA CYS A 150 -12.39 -38.08 -5.53
C CYS A 150 -11.83 -37.69 -6.91
N GLU A 151 -11.49 -38.67 -7.74
CA GLU A 151 -10.99 -38.44 -9.11
C GLU A 151 -12.06 -37.78 -10.00
N ALA A 152 -13.32 -38.18 -9.88
CA ALA A 152 -14.44 -37.58 -10.61
C ALA A 152 -14.65 -36.11 -10.19
N MET A 153 -14.61 -35.82 -8.89
CA MET A 153 -14.73 -34.46 -8.37
C MET A 153 -13.55 -33.58 -8.79
N SER A 154 -12.33 -34.13 -8.87
CA SER A 154 -11.16 -33.41 -9.39
C SER A 154 -11.25 -33.12 -10.89
N LYS A 155 -11.84 -34.01 -11.70
CA LYS A 155 -12.04 -33.76 -13.14
C LYS A 155 -13.06 -32.64 -13.39
N GLN A 156 -14.11 -32.59 -12.58
CA GLN A 156 -15.14 -31.57 -12.70
C GLN A 156 -14.62 -30.13 -12.50
N LEU A 157 -13.49 -29.92 -11.80
CA LEU A 157 -12.90 -28.59 -11.61
C LEU A 157 -12.57 -27.87 -12.93
N ALA A 158 -12.28 -28.59 -14.01
CA ALA A 158 -11.91 -27.99 -15.30
C ALA A 158 -13.09 -27.27 -15.98
N ASP A 159 -14.33 -27.68 -15.69
CA ASP A 159 -15.53 -27.24 -16.43
C ASP A 159 -16.29 -26.09 -15.73
N TYR A 160 -15.82 -25.63 -14.56
CA TYR A 160 -16.54 -24.63 -13.76
C TYR A 160 -16.06 -23.19 -13.94
N THR A 161 -16.97 -22.25 -13.70
CA THR A 161 -16.67 -20.82 -13.53
C THR A 161 -15.80 -20.59 -12.29
N LEU A 162 -15.16 -19.40 -12.17
CA LEU A 162 -14.27 -19.05 -11.04
C LEU A 162 -14.85 -19.48 -9.68
N ASN A 163 -16.08 -19.06 -9.34
CA ASN A 163 -16.72 -19.39 -8.06
C ASN A 163 -16.91 -20.91 -7.86
N GLY A 164 -17.30 -21.61 -8.93
CA GLY A 164 -17.46 -23.07 -8.90
C GLY A 164 -16.13 -23.81 -8.69
N ARG A 165 -15.02 -23.30 -9.24
CA ARG A 165 -13.68 -23.88 -9.06
C ARG A 165 -13.19 -23.77 -7.61
N TRP A 166 -13.38 -22.61 -6.98
CA TRP A 166 -12.99 -22.40 -5.58
C TRP A 166 -13.86 -23.20 -4.61
N ALA A 167 -15.18 -23.25 -4.84
CA ALA A 167 -16.09 -24.06 -4.05
C ALA A 167 -15.75 -25.55 -4.10
N LYS A 168 -15.57 -26.10 -5.32
CA LYS A 168 -15.20 -27.51 -5.49
C LYS A 168 -13.81 -27.83 -4.96
N SER A 169 -12.88 -26.89 -5.04
CA SER A 169 -11.56 -27.07 -4.41
C SER A 169 -11.65 -27.12 -2.88
N ALA A 170 -12.54 -26.34 -2.27
CA ALA A 170 -12.79 -26.40 -0.84
C ALA A 170 -13.47 -27.72 -0.45
N ASP A 171 -14.46 -28.18 -1.22
CA ASP A 171 -15.10 -29.49 -0.99
C ASP A 171 -14.09 -30.65 -1.05
N LEU A 172 -13.21 -30.65 -2.06
CA LEU A 172 -12.14 -31.65 -2.20
C LEU A 172 -11.18 -31.69 -1.00
N GLU A 173 -10.79 -30.53 -0.48
CA GLU A 173 -9.95 -30.45 0.71
C GLU A 173 -10.66 -31.00 1.95
N ASN A 174 -11.92 -30.58 2.14
CA ASN A 174 -12.73 -31.04 3.27
C ASN A 174 -13.10 -32.52 3.16
N TYR A 175 -13.13 -33.10 1.96
CA TYR A 175 -13.37 -34.53 1.79
C TYR A 175 -12.34 -35.38 2.54
N LYS A 176 -11.08 -34.91 2.61
CA LYS A 176 -10.01 -35.58 3.37
C LYS A 176 -10.32 -35.66 4.87
N SER A 177 -10.82 -34.57 5.47
CA SER A 177 -11.19 -34.55 6.89
C SER A 177 -12.48 -35.32 7.15
N ILE A 178 -13.43 -35.28 6.22
CA ILE A 178 -14.67 -36.07 6.29
C ILE A 178 -14.34 -37.56 6.32
N VAL A 179 -13.56 -38.08 5.36
CA VAL A 179 -13.20 -39.50 5.27
C VAL A 179 -12.34 -39.96 6.46
N ALA A 180 -11.56 -39.06 7.08
CA ALA A 180 -10.84 -39.39 8.31
C ALA A 180 -11.78 -39.60 9.52
N SER A 181 -12.94 -38.94 9.51
CA SER A 181 -13.94 -39.02 10.60
C SER A 181 -15.10 -39.99 10.33
N GLU A 182 -15.39 -40.27 9.06
CA GLU A 182 -16.53 -41.07 8.61
C GLU A 182 -16.02 -42.23 7.74
N PRO A 183 -15.95 -43.47 8.28
CA PRO A 183 -15.46 -44.63 7.54
C PRO A 183 -16.44 -45.14 6.48
N ASP A 184 -17.74 -44.80 6.57
CA ASP A 184 -18.74 -45.18 5.58
C ASP A 184 -18.64 -44.30 4.32
N ALA A 185 -18.31 -44.91 3.19
CA ALA A 185 -18.08 -44.20 1.94
C ALA A 185 -19.33 -43.45 1.42
N GLN A 186 -20.54 -44.00 1.62
CA GLN A 186 -21.77 -43.36 1.16
C GLN A 186 -22.14 -42.18 2.06
N LYS A 187 -21.98 -42.32 3.38
CA LYS A 187 -22.20 -41.20 4.33
C LYS A 187 -21.16 -40.11 4.17
N ALA A 188 -19.90 -40.47 3.96
CA ALA A 188 -18.83 -39.52 3.67
C ALA A 188 -19.10 -38.74 2.38
N GLN A 189 -19.57 -39.42 1.33
CA GLN A 189 -19.98 -38.78 0.08
C GLN A 189 -21.15 -37.82 0.31
N LYS A 190 -22.22 -38.25 0.98
CA LYS A 190 -23.37 -37.39 1.28
C LYS A 190 -22.99 -36.16 2.11
N LYS A 191 -22.16 -36.34 3.14
CA LYS A 191 -21.64 -35.24 3.97
C LYS A 191 -20.78 -34.26 3.18
N SER A 192 -20.05 -34.75 2.17
CA SER A 192 -19.31 -33.90 1.23
C SER A 192 -20.23 -33.11 0.31
N GLU A 193 -21.26 -33.76 -0.22
CA GLU A 193 -22.27 -33.14 -1.10
C GLU A 193 -23.09 -32.06 -0.37
N ASP A 194 -23.34 -32.26 0.93
CA ASP A 194 -24.06 -31.31 1.80
C ASP A 194 -23.21 -30.10 2.24
N ASN A 195 -21.87 -30.24 2.24
CA ASN A 195 -20.95 -29.17 2.65
C ASN A 195 -21.00 -27.98 1.67
N LYS A 196 -21.06 -28.20 0.35
CA LYS A 196 -21.20 -27.15 -0.69
C LYS A 196 -20.27 -25.94 -0.49
N GLY A 197 -19.05 -26.19 -0.02
CA GLY A 197 -18.02 -25.20 0.28
C GLY A 197 -18.17 -24.40 1.58
N LYS A 198 -19.12 -24.76 2.46
CA LYS A 198 -19.37 -24.09 3.76
C LYS A 198 -18.19 -24.14 4.71
N ASN A 199 -17.40 -25.21 4.70
CA ASN A 199 -16.22 -25.33 5.57
C ASN A 199 -15.04 -24.47 5.11
N GLY A 200 -15.10 -23.86 3.92
CA GLY A 200 -14.01 -23.07 3.38
C GLY A 200 -12.78 -23.89 3.03
N LYS A 201 -11.70 -23.18 2.73
CA LYS A 201 -10.40 -23.75 2.35
C LYS A 201 -9.30 -23.27 3.28
N GLU A 202 -8.29 -24.09 3.53
CA GLU A 202 -7.04 -23.64 4.15
C GLU A 202 -6.38 -22.59 3.26
N TRP A 203 -6.08 -21.45 3.87
CA TRP A 203 -5.45 -20.31 3.23
C TRP A 203 -4.18 -19.93 3.98
N ILE A 204 -3.65 -18.73 3.71
CA ILE A 204 -2.39 -18.22 4.27
C ILE A 204 -2.28 -18.48 5.77
N GLY A 205 -1.13 -19.04 6.18
CA GLY A 205 -0.88 -19.38 7.59
C GLY A 205 -1.80 -20.46 8.17
N GLY A 206 -2.51 -21.22 7.33
CA GLY A 206 -3.38 -22.33 7.72
C GLY A 206 -4.78 -21.93 8.20
N GLN A 207 -5.16 -20.66 8.02
CA GLN A 207 -6.50 -20.19 8.41
C GLN A 207 -7.56 -20.66 7.42
N LYS A 208 -8.74 -21.09 7.90
CA LYS A 208 -9.88 -21.39 7.04
C LYS A 208 -10.55 -20.09 6.54
N ARG A 209 -10.72 -19.97 5.23
CA ARG A 209 -11.35 -18.81 4.57
C ARG A 209 -12.34 -19.19 3.48
N GLY A 210 -13.22 -18.24 3.16
CA GLY A 210 -14.20 -18.33 2.06
C GLY A 210 -15.50 -19.06 2.40
N GLY A 211 -15.54 -19.83 3.49
CA GLY A 211 -16.71 -20.58 3.94
C GLY A 211 -17.72 -19.78 4.77
N GLU A 212 -18.66 -20.49 5.39
CA GLU A 212 -19.71 -19.92 6.23
C GLU A 212 -19.10 -19.27 7.48
N LYS A 213 -19.48 -18.00 7.75
CA LYS A 213 -18.93 -17.18 8.85
C LYS A 213 -17.41 -17.01 8.81
N GLN A 214 -16.77 -17.21 7.66
CA GLN A 214 -15.35 -16.98 7.45
C GLN A 214 -15.15 -15.70 6.63
N GLU A 215 -14.00 -15.06 6.81
CA GLU A 215 -13.61 -13.95 5.94
C GLU A 215 -13.41 -14.47 4.50
N GLN A 216 -13.75 -13.63 3.53
CA GLN A 216 -13.50 -13.94 2.12
C GLN A 216 -12.00 -14.07 1.85
N ILE A 217 -11.66 -14.88 0.87
CA ILE A 217 -10.29 -14.96 0.35
C ILE A 217 -10.09 -13.73 -0.51
N LYS A 218 -9.19 -12.83 -0.11
CA LYS A 218 -8.83 -11.65 -0.92
C LYS A 218 -7.51 -11.91 -1.58
N LEU A 219 -7.56 -12.31 -2.85
CA LEU A 219 -6.40 -12.91 -3.51
C LEU A 219 -5.19 -11.97 -3.54
N ILE A 220 -5.39 -10.70 -3.90
CA ILE A 220 -4.28 -9.75 -4.01
C ILE A 220 -3.87 -9.24 -2.64
N GLU A 221 -4.83 -8.86 -1.79
CA GLU A 221 -4.58 -8.36 -0.44
C GLU A 221 -3.82 -9.38 0.41
N ASP A 222 -4.35 -10.60 0.56
CA ASP A 222 -3.79 -11.62 1.45
C ASP A 222 -2.38 -12.04 0.99
N VAL A 223 -2.21 -12.32 -0.30
CA VAL A 223 -0.95 -12.84 -0.87
C VAL A 223 0.14 -11.78 -0.83
N SER A 224 -0.20 -10.52 -1.13
CA SER A 224 0.78 -9.43 -1.10
C SER A 224 1.25 -9.10 0.33
N GLN A 225 0.36 -9.17 1.33
CA GLN A 225 0.73 -9.05 2.74
C GLN A 225 1.64 -10.19 3.19
N ALA A 226 1.29 -11.43 2.84
CA ALA A 226 2.13 -12.59 3.14
C ALA A 226 3.52 -12.43 2.50
N GLY A 227 3.57 -12.07 1.22
CA GLY A 227 4.81 -11.85 0.49
C GLY A 227 5.67 -10.74 1.08
N TYR A 228 5.06 -9.63 1.50
CA TYR A 228 5.76 -8.57 2.25
C TYR A 228 6.43 -9.17 3.50
N ASN A 229 5.72 -9.96 4.29
CA ASN A 229 6.25 -10.56 5.50
C ASN A 229 7.35 -11.59 5.21
N LEU A 230 7.18 -12.42 4.19
CA LEU A 230 8.17 -13.41 3.78
C LEU A 230 9.48 -12.76 3.34
N LEU A 231 9.42 -11.66 2.58
CA LEU A 231 10.61 -10.88 2.19
C LEU A 231 11.40 -10.34 3.40
N HIS A 232 10.75 -10.21 4.56
CA HIS A 232 11.36 -9.71 5.79
C HIS A 232 11.54 -10.79 6.86
N ASN A 233 11.46 -12.08 6.51
CA ASN A 233 11.61 -13.20 7.46
C ASN A 233 10.60 -13.19 8.64
N ARG A 234 9.40 -12.67 8.39
CA ARG A 234 8.30 -12.60 9.37
C ARG A 234 7.26 -13.68 9.12
N ASN A 235 6.40 -13.90 10.11
CA ASN A 235 5.21 -14.71 9.92
C ASN A 235 4.31 -14.09 8.84
N ALA A 236 3.76 -14.92 7.94
CA ALA A 236 2.93 -14.47 6.82
C ALA A 236 1.73 -13.61 7.25
N LEU A 237 1.19 -13.83 8.45
CA LEU A 237 0.00 -13.16 8.98
C LEU A 237 0.32 -11.92 9.83
N ASP A 238 1.59 -11.52 9.93
CA ASP A 238 1.96 -10.35 10.74
C ASP A 238 1.43 -9.05 10.11
N LYS A 239 0.76 -8.22 10.91
CA LYS A 239 0.17 -6.95 10.47
C LYS A 239 0.96 -5.72 10.92
N LYS A 240 1.97 -5.90 11.79
CA LYS A 240 2.68 -4.77 12.40
C LYS A 240 3.52 -4.02 11.35
N PRO A 241 3.63 -2.68 11.45
CA PRO A 241 4.55 -1.92 10.63
C PRO A 241 6.01 -2.27 10.96
N LEU A 242 6.89 -2.15 9.96
CA LEU A 242 8.35 -2.25 10.08
C LEU A 242 8.96 -0.86 10.01
N LEU A 243 9.55 -0.43 11.12
CA LEU A 243 10.15 0.90 11.27
C LEU A 243 11.59 0.78 11.80
N GLY A 244 12.39 1.80 11.49
CA GLY A 244 13.74 1.95 12.03
C GLY A 244 14.68 0.80 11.64
N PRO A 245 15.57 0.34 12.53
CA PRO A 245 16.61 -0.64 12.22
C PRO A 245 16.08 -2.01 11.75
N SER A 246 14.82 -2.33 12.04
CA SER A 246 14.19 -3.57 11.59
C SER A 246 13.85 -3.56 10.09
N CYS A 247 13.79 -2.38 9.47
CA CYS A 247 13.54 -2.22 8.06
C CYS A 247 14.83 -2.36 7.26
N THR A 248 15.02 -3.54 6.66
CA THR A 248 16.21 -3.88 5.89
C THR A 248 15.87 -4.07 4.40
N GLY A 249 15.60 -2.99 3.66
CA GLY A 249 15.38 -3.03 2.21
C GLY A 249 14.37 -2.01 1.70
N ALA A 250 14.24 -1.91 0.37
CA ALA A 250 13.38 -0.91 -0.26
C ALA A 250 11.90 -1.11 0.05
N THR A 251 11.44 -2.36 0.22
CA THR A 251 10.02 -2.64 0.40
C THR A 251 9.48 -2.01 1.69
N CYS A 252 10.18 -2.13 2.82
CA CYS A 252 9.74 -1.52 4.08
C CYS A 252 10.01 0.00 4.14
N GLN A 253 11.00 0.50 3.40
CA GLN A 253 11.27 1.94 3.30
C GLN A 253 10.14 2.67 2.55
N ILE A 254 9.59 2.03 1.51
CA ILE A 254 8.50 2.58 0.71
C ILE A 254 7.13 2.24 1.32
N PHE A 255 6.96 1.02 1.82
CA PHE A 255 5.74 0.55 2.47
C PHE A 255 6.05 0.16 3.91
N ASP A 256 5.76 1.05 4.85
CA ASP A 256 6.02 0.82 6.28
C ASP A 256 5.23 -0.36 6.87
N SER A 257 4.23 -0.87 6.18
CA SER A 257 3.37 -1.96 6.64
C SER A 257 2.88 -2.82 5.47
N PRO A 258 2.59 -4.11 5.72
CA PRO A 258 2.03 -4.99 4.70
C PRO A 258 0.69 -4.44 4.17
N GLN A 259 -0.12 -3.79 5.02
CA GLN A 259 -1.39 -3.19 4.61
C GLN A 259 -1.22 -2.08 3.58
N LYS A 260 -0.23 -1.18 3.74
CA LYS A 260 0.00 -0.11 2.75
C LYS A 260 0.39 -0.66 1.39
N LEU A 261 1.15 -1.76 1.37
CA LEU A 261 1.50 -2.45 0.12
C LEU A 261 0.25 -3.04 -0.54
N SER A 262 -0.59 -3.76 0.20
CA SER A 262 -1.81 -4.36 -0.34
C SER A 262 -2.83 -3.30 -0.79
N ASP A 263 -2.97 -2.20 -0.04
CA ASP A 263 -3.86 -1.09 -0.41
C ASP A 263 -3.43 -0.43 -1.72
N PHE A 264 -2.12 -0.26 -1.92
CA PHE A 264 -1.56 0.24 -3.17
C PHE A 264 -1.87 -0.70 -4.34
N LEU A 265 -1.65 -2.01 -4.18
CA LEU A 265 -1.93 -3.00 -5.23
C LEU A 265 -3.42 -3.09 -5.56
N THR A 266 -4.28 -3.28 -4.56
CA THR A 266 -5.72 -3.46 -4.77
C THR A 266 -6.39 -2.21 -5.34
N ARG A 267 -5.86 -1.02 -5.06
CA ARG A 267 -6.27 0.21 -5.72
C ARG A 267 -5.85 0.23 -7.19
N THR A 268 -4.62 -0.19 -7.50
CA THR A 268 -4.04 -0.10 -8.84
C THR A 268 -4.64 -1.15 -9.78
N ILE A 269 -4.55 -2.43 -9.43
CA ILE A 269 -4.96 -3.55 -10.31
C ILE A 269 -6.33 -4.14 -9.99
N GLY A 270 -6.92 -3.76 -8.86
CA GLY A 270 -8.20 -4.29 -8.39
C GLY A 270 -8.04 -5.47 -7.43
N GLU A 271 -9.18 -6.06 -7.06
CA GLU A 271 -9.26 -7.20 -6.14
C GLU A 271 -10.36 -8.17 -6.57
N GLN A 272 -10.16 -9.44 -6.26
CA GLN A 272 -11.17 -10.48 -6.31
C GLN A 272 -11.35 -11.07 -4.92
N SER A 273 -12.51 -10.79 -4.32
CA SER A 273 -12.91 -11.39 -3.05
C SER A 273 -13.69 -12.66 -3.33
N ILE A 274 -13.13 -13.81 -2.96
CA ILE A 274 -13.64 -15.13 -3.28
C ILE A 274 -14.34 -15.72 -2.05
N SER A 275 -15.56 -16.22 -2.26
CA SER A 275 -16.25 -17.14 -1.36
C SER A 275 -16.22 -18.54 -1.95
N THR A 276 -16.07 -19.55 -1.11
CA THR A 276 -16.15 -20.96 -1.52
C THR A 276 -17.57 -21.49 -1.41
N CYS A 277 -18.51 -20.75 -0.83
CA CYS A 277 -19.89 -21.20 -0.71
C CYS A 277 -20.65 -21.05 -2.03
N ILE A 278 -21.40 -22.10 -2.37
CA ILE A 278 -22.31 -22.12 -3.52
C ILE A 278 -23.70 -21.59 -3.13
N GLU A 279 -24.09 -21.77 -1.87
CA GLU A 279 -25.36 -21.31 -1.29
C GLU A 279 -25.17 -20.06 -0.41
N ASP A 280 -26.28 -19.48 0.07
CA ASP A 280 -26.28 -18.22 0.83
C ASP A 280 -25.69 -18.40 2.25
N CYS A 281 -24.36 -18.35 2.35
CA CYS A 281 -23.60 -18.56 3.60
C CYS A 281 -22.91 -17.28 4.12
N GLY A 282 -23.15 -16.14 3.46
CA GLY A 282 -22.44 -14.88 3.73
C GLY A 282 -22.14 -14.08 2.46
N PRO A 283 -21.12 -13.18 2.48
CA PRO A 283 -20.81 -12.34 1.34
C PRO A 283 -20.34 -13.17 0.14
N LYS A 284 -21.00 -12.94 -1.01
CA LYS A 284 -20.72 -13.64 -2.28
C LYS A 284 -19.41 -13.18 -2.91
N THR A 285 -18.86 -14.03 -3.77
CA THR A 285 -17.70 -13.68 -4.60
C THR A 285 -17.97 -12.36 -5.32
N SER A 286 -17.03 -11.42 -5.20
CA SER A 286 -17.14 -10.07 -5.74
C SER A 286 -15.81 -9.64 -6.34
N SER A 287 -15.86 -8.66 -7.24
CA SER A 287 -14.66 -8.08 -7.85
C SER A 287 -14.72 -6.58 -7.79
N LYS A 288 -13.58 -5.98 -7.45
CA LYS A 288 -13.36 -4.54 -7.43
C LYS A 288 -12.37 -4.20 -8.53
N ALA A 289 -12.75 -3.30 -9.44
CA ALA A 289 -11.86 -2.83 -10.49
C ALA A 289 -10.73 -1.96 -9.90
N GLY A 290 -9.54 -2.07 -10.48
CA GLY A 290 -8.43 -1.16 -10.23
C GLY A 290 -8.57 0.13 -11.02
N VAL A 291 -7.88 1.19 -10.59
CA VAL A 291 -7.88 2.50 -11.25
C VAL A 291 -6.63 2.74 -12.12
N GLY A 292 -5.71 1.79 -12.19
CA GLY A 292 -4.44 1.90 -12.90
C GLY A 292 -3.38 2.72 -12.17
N LEU A 293 -2.21 2.88 -12.80
CA LEU A 293 -1.06 3.61 -12.22
C LEU A 293 -1.18 5.14 -12.31
N ALA A 294 -1.88 5.67 -13.32
CA ALA A 294 -1.94 7.11 -13.58
C ALA A 294 -2.41 7.95 -12.38
N PRO A 295 -3.48 7.58 -11.62
CA PRO A 295 -3.89 8.33 -10.43
C PRO A 295 -2.81 8.32 -9.32
N ALA A 296 -2.06 7.21 -9.19
CA ALA A 296 -0.97 7.15 -8.22
C ALA A 296 0.20 8.06 -8.63
N ILE A 297 0.49 8.16 -9.93
CA ILE A 297 1.51 9.06 -10.48
C ILE A 297 1.11 10.52 -10.24
N GLU A 298 -0.15 10.87 -10.50
CA GLU A 298 -0.67 12.22 -10.27
C GLU A 298 -0.57 12.64 -8.79
N GLU A 299 -0.99 11.76 -7.87
CA GLU A 299 -0.85 11.99 -6.43
C GLU A 299 0.62 12.18 -6.00
N GLU A 300 1.53 11.37 -6.54
CA GLU A 300 2.96 11.46 -6.25
C GLU A 300 3.58 12.71 -6.86
N ASN A 301 3.12 13.15 -8.04
CA ASN A 301 3.58 14.36 -8.71
C ASN A 301 3.26 15.59 -7.87
N LEU A 302 2.03 15.67 -7.33
CA LEU A 302 1.63 16.77 -6.46
C LEU A 302 2.51 16.88 -5.20
N ARG A 303 2.83 15.74 -4.57
CA ARG A 303 3.75 15.69 -3.42
C ARG A 303 5.17 16.06 -3.81
N THR A 304 5.63 15.59 -4.97
CA THR A 304 6.97 15.85 -5.47
C THR A 304 7.15 17.34 -5.81
N VAL A 305 6.18 17.95 -6.48
CA VAL A 305 6.18 19.40 -6.79
C VAL A 305 6.13 20.23 -5.51
N GLU A 306 5.35 19.84 -4.49
CA GLU A 306 5.36 20.51 -3.17
C GLU A 306 6.72 20.46 -2.51
N LYS A 307 7.34 19.29 -2.51
CA LYS A 307 8.66 19.12 -1.91
C LYS A 307 9.76 19.83 -2.71
N LEU A 308 9.67 19.83 -4.04
CA LEU A 308 10.60 20.53 -4.91
C LEU A 308 10.52 22.05 -4.73
N GLU A 309 9.32 22.62 -4.64
CA GLU A 309 9.15 24.05 -4.31
C GLU A 309 9.75 24.40 -2.95
N GLN A 310 9.53 23.55 -1.94
CA GLN A 310 10.15 23.73 -0.63
C GLN A 310 11.67 23.77 -0.77
N VAL A 311 12.27 22.81 -1.48
CA VAL A 311 13.71 22.70 -1.68
C VAL A 311 14.28 23.87 -2.47
N LEU A 312 13.58 24.32 -3.51
CA LEU A 312 14.00 25.46 -4.34
C LEU A 312 14.07 26.76 -3.55
N ASN A 313 13.22 26.93 -2.53
CA ASN A 313 13.19 28.11 -1.67
C ASN A 313 13.99 27.95 -0.35
N MET A 314 14.64 26.80 -0.13
CA MET A 314 15.53 26.59 1.03
C MET A 314 16.95 27.06 0.72
N ASP A 315 17.54 27.82 1.64
CA ASP A 315 18.92 28.32 1.50
C ASP A 315 19.92 27.18 1.26
N THR A 316 19.90 26.19 2.16
CA THR A 316 20.71 24.98 2.05
C THR A 316 19.85 23.73 2.25
N PRO A 317 19.45 23.03 1.17
CA PRO A 317 18.74 21.76 1.28
C PRO A 317 19.56 20.72 2.03
N SER A 318 18.94 20.00 2.96
CA SER A 318 19.58 18.91 3.70
C SER A 318 19.67 17.64 2.84
N LYS A 319 20.64 16.77 3.12
CA LYS A 319 20.83 15.51 2.39
C LYS A 319 19.60 14.61 2.47
N GLU A 320 18.90 14.62 3.60
CA GLU A 320 17.70 13.83 3.86
C GLU A 320 16.53 14.31 3.00
N ILE A 321 16.35 15.62 2.89
CA ILE A 321 15.29 16.23 2.08
C ILE A 321 15.51 15.95 0.59
N LEU A 322 16.75 16.02 0.12
CA LEU A 322 17.13 15.68 -1.25
C LEU A 322 16.95 14.18 -1.54
N ALA A 323 17.31 13.31 -0.59
CA ALA A 323 17.10 11.87 -0.70
C ALA A 323 15.61 11.48 -0.70
N GLU A 324 14.78 12.19 0.06
CA GLU A 324 13.32 12.02 0.06
C GLU A 324 12.72 12.44 -1.29
N LEU A 325 13.22 13.51 -1.90
CA LEU A 325 12.77 13.96 -3.22
C LEU A 325 13.23 13.03 -4.34
N SER A 326 14.41 12.44 -4.20
CA SER A 326 15.02 11.53 -5.17
C SER A 326 14.21 10.24 -5.40
N SER A 327 14.33 9.67 -6.59
CA SER A 327 14.02 8.26 -6.85
C SER A 327 15.32 7.44 -6.91
N ASN A 328 15.26 6.13 -7.17
CA ASN A 328 16.47 5.34 -7.44
C ASN A 328 17.09 5.67 -8.79
N THR A 329 16.28 6.13 -9.76
CA THR A 329 16.69 6.42 -11.14
C THR A 329 16.92 7.90 -11.40
N ILE A 330 16.29 8.79 -10.62
CA ILE A 330 16.41 10.23 -10.73
C ILE A 330 16.85 10.78 -9.38
N PRO A 331 18.17 10.81 -9.13
CA PRO A 331 18.73 11.45 -7.94
C PRO A 331 18.59 12.97 -8.04
N VAL A 332 18.16 13.60 -6.96
CA VAL A 332 18.12 15.06 -6.83
C VAL A 332 19.33 15.47 -6.00
N THR A 333 20.33 16.05 -6.66
CA THR A 333 21.54 16.58 -6.01
C THR A 333 21.37 18.06 -5.68
N ARG A 334 22.27 18.60 -4.84
CA ARG A 334 22.33 20.04 -4.58
C ARG A 334 22.60 20.81 -5.88
N GLY A 335 23.56 20.36 -6.70
CA GLY A 335 23.92 21.01 -7.96
C GLY A 335 22.75 21.06 -8.96
N LEU A 336 21.90 20.02 -9.02
CA LEU A 336 20.67 20.06 -9.82
C LEU A 336 19.69 21.15 -9.32
N ILE A 337 19.52 21.27 -8.00
CA ILE A 337 18.61 22.28 -7.42
C ILE A 337 19.13 23.69 -7.67
N GLU A 338 20.43 23.93 -7.54
CA GLU A 338 21.06 25.21 -7.82
C GLU A 338 20.95 25.57 -9.31
N ALA A 339 21.28 24.63 -10.20
CA ALA A 339 21.14 24.81 -11.64
C ALA A 339 19.69 25.11 -12.07
N LEU A 340 18.72 24.45 -11.41
CA LEU A 340 17.30 24.67 -11.64
C LEU A 340 16.84 26.03 -11.11
N ARG A 341 17.32 26.46 -9.94
CA ARG A 341 16.99 27.76 -9.32
C ARG A 341 17.47 28.94 -10.17
N GLU A 342 18.62 28.81 -10.83
CA GLU A 342 19.21 29.83 -11.70
C GLU A 342 18.61 29.84 -13.12
N ASP A 343 17.79 28.84 -13.47
CA ASP A 343 17.22 28.75 -14.80
C ASP A 343 16.02 29.71 -14.97
N PRO A 344 15.95 30.50 -16.06
CA PRO A 344 14.81 31.38 -16.32
C PRO A 344 13.48 30.62 -16.42
N ASP A 345 13.51 29.36 -16.86
CA ASP A 345 12.34 28.49 -17.05
C ASP A 345 12.11 27.55 -15.85
N VAL A 346 12.61 27.91 -14.66
CA VAL A 346 12.54 27.10 -13.43
C VAL A 346 11.16 26.53 -13.15
N GLU A 347 10.08 27.29 -13.39
CA GLU A 347 8.70 26.84 -13.13
C GLU A 347 8.33 25.64 -14.02
N LEU A 348 8.57 25.73 -15.33
CA LEU A 348 8.28 24.67 -16.30
C LEU A 348 9.20 23.45 -16.09
N LEU A 349 10.50 23.69 -15.91
CA LEU A 349 11.49 22.62 -15.70
C LEU A 349 11.23 21.88 -14.38
N SER A 350 10.82 22.59 -13.32
CA SER A 350 10.46 21.98 -12.04
C SER A 350 9.20 21.12 -12.14
N GLN A 351 8.17 21.59 -12.85
CA GLN A 351 6.95 20.79 -13.09
C GLN A 351 7.27 19.51 -13.85
N ARG A 352 8.10 19.62 -14.89
CA ARG A 352 8.50 18.48 -15.71
C ARG A 352 9.36 17.49 -14.92
N LEU A 353 10.38 17.97 -14.21
CA LEU A 353 11.22 17.14 -13.34
C LEU A 353 10.39 16.46 -12.25
N GLY A 354 9.43 17.18 -11.65
CA GLY A 354 8.51 16.63 -10.66
C GLY A 354 7.70 15.45 -11.21
N ALA A 355 7.18 15.55 -12.43
CA ALA A 355 6.44 14.47 -13.09
C ALA A 355 7.32 13.25 -13.39
N GLU A 356 8.57 13.47 -13.82
CA GLU A 356 9.55 12.40 -14.09
C GLU A 356 9.92 11.66 -12.80
N ILE A 357 10.24 12.39 -11.72
CA ILE A 357 10.54 11.83 -10.40
C ILE A 357 9.34 11.05 -9.85
N ALA A 358 8.12 11.61 -9.94
CA ALA A 358 6.91 10.98 -9.45
C ALA A 358 6.61 9.66 -10.19
N THR A 359 6.74 9.68 -11.51
CA THR A 359 6.58 8.48 -12.34
C THR A 359 7.60 7.42 -11.93
N ALA A 360 8.88 7.79 -11.79
CA ALA A 360 9.92 6.88 -11.33
C ALA A 360 9.60 6.26 -9.95
N LYS A 361 9.18 7.07 -8.98
CA LYS A 361 8.80 6.60 -7.63
C LYS A 361 7.61 5.63 -7.65
N VAL A 362 6.59 5.89 -8.46
CA VAL A 362 5.42 5.00 -8.56
C VAL A 362 5.78 3.69 -9.27
N MET A 363 6.64 3.74 -10.28
CA MET A 363 7.15 2.52 -10.93
C MET A 363 7.97 1.67 -9.96
N GLU A 364 8.80 2.28 -9.13
CA GLU A 364 9.52 1.58 -8.06
C GLU A 364 8.57 0.93 -7.05
N LYS A 365 7.53 1.65 -6.59
CA LYS A 365 6.45 1.10 -5.75
C LYS A 365 5.83 -0.14 -6.40
N MET A 366 5.51 -0.06 -7.69
CA MET A 366 4.87 -1.15 -8.43
C MET A 366 5.77 -2.37 -8.58
N LEU A 367 7.05 -2.17 -8.88
CA LEU A 367 8.00 -3.28 -9.02
C LEU A 367 8.27 -3.97 -7.68
N LEU A 368 8.31 -3.25 -6.56
CA LEU A 368 8.40 -3.84 -5.23
C LEU A 368 7.13 -4.62 -4.87
N ALA A 369 5.95 -4.07 -5.20
CA ALA A 369 4.68 -4.72 -4.96
C ALA A 369 4.51 -6.01 -5.79
N ARG A 370 4.96 -6.00 -7.06
CA ARG A 370 5.06 -7.21 -7.91
C ARG A 370 5.93 -8.29 -7.26
N ARG A 371 7.07 -7.91 -6.69
CA ARG A 371 7.97 -8.83 -5.98
C ARG A 371 7.35 -9.39 -4.69
N ALA A 372 6.53 -8.59 -4.00
CA ALA A 372 5.75 -9.09 -2.86
C ALA A 372 4.77 -10.18 -3.31
N ILE A 373 4.01 -10.00 -4.41
CA ILE A 373 3.15 -11.07 -4.94
C ILE A 373 3.96 -12.34 -5.26
N LEU A 374 5.09 -12.21 -5.97
CA LEU A 374 5.96 -13.35 -6.28
C LEU A 374 6.50 -14.07 -5.03
N ALA A 375 6.75 -13.34 -3.95
CA ALA A 375 7.13 -13.94 -2.66
C ALA A 375 5.93 -14.62 -1.99
N GLY A 376 4.75 -13.99 -2.00
CA GLY A 376 3.52 -14.53 -1.46
C GLY A 376 3.02 -15.78 -2.17
N MET A 377 3.25 -15.89 -3.49
CA MET A 377 3.00 -17.12 -4.26
C MET A 377 3.78 -18.33 -3.75
N ARG A 378 4.87 -18.11 -3.00
CA ARG A 378 5.70 -19.15 -2.35
C ARG A 378 5.27 -19.45 -0.92
N GLU A 379 4.25 -18.76 -0.39
CA GLU A 379 3.64 -19.12 0.87
C GLU A 379 3.04 -20.54 0.74
N PRO A 380 3.30 -21.46 1.69
CA PRO A 380 2.88 -22.86 1.63
C PRO A 380 1.48 -23.13 1.06
N TYR A 381 0.46 -22.48 1.61
CA TYR A 381 -0.94 -22.74 1.28
C TYR A 381 -1.30 -22.14 -0.08
N VAL A 382 -0.70 -21.00 -0.44
CA VAL A 382 -0.85 -20.37 -1.76
C VAL A 382 -0.12 -21.19 -2.84
N ALA A 383 1.09 -21.65 -2.57
CA ALA A 383 1.91 -22.45 -3.47
C ALA A 383 1.28 -23.81 -3.81
N ALA A 384 0.57 -24.40 -2.85
CA ALA A 384 -0.14 -25.66 -3.04
C ALA A 384 -1.47 -25.51 -3.80
N ASP A 385 -2.00 -24.28 -3.94
CA ASP A 385 -3.28 -24.01 -4.57
C ASP A 385 -3.12 -23.60 -6.04
N LYS A 386 -3.40 -24.54 -6.96
CA LYS A 386 -3.33 -24.29 -8.39
C LYS A 386 -4.26 -23.17 -8.86
N ASN A 387 -5.47 -23.04 -8.28
CA ASN A 387 -6.40 -21.98 -8.65
C ASN A 387 -5.84 -20.60 -8.23
N ALA A 388 -5.21 -20.55 -7.05
CA ALA A 388 -4.54 -19.33 -6.60
C ALA A 388 -3.39 -18.95 -7.54
N GLN A 389 -2.52 -19.90 -7.91
CA GLN A 389 -1.38 -19.65 -8.80
C GLN A 389 -1.84 -19.10 -10.16
N GLU A 390 -2.84 -19.73 -10.81
CA GLU A 390 -3.36 -19.29 -12.11
C GLU A 390 -3.95 -17.87 -12.07
N GLU A 391 -4.72 -17.54 -11.03
CA GLU A 391 -5.32 -16.20 -10.90
C GLU A 391 -4.28 -15.13 -10.50
N LEU A 392 -3.26 -15.50 -9.71
CA LEU A 392 -2.11 -14.63 -9.38
C LEU A 392 -1.22 -14.36 -10.59
N GLU A 393 -1.00 -15.34 -11.47
CA GLU A 393 -0.30 -15.13 -12.75
C GLU A 393 -1.04 -14.14 -13.64
N LYS A 394 -2.38 -14.24 -13.73
CA LYS A 394 -3.19 -13.24 -14.43
C LYS A 394 -3.05 -11.85 -13.80
N ALA A 395 -2.99 -11.77 -12.47
CA ALA A 395 -2.76 -10.51 -11.78
C ALA A 395 -1.37 -9.94 -12.09
N LEU A 396 -0.31 -10.75 -12.08
CA LEU A 396 1.04 -10.34 -12.48
C LEU A 396 1.09 -9.85 -13.94
N ASN A 397 0.37 -10.50 -14.85
CA ASN A 397 0.27 -10.03 -16.24
C ASN A 397 -0.41 -8.66 -16.34
N LYS A 398 -1.45 -8.40 -15.53
CA LYS A 398 -2.07 -7.06 -15.45
C LYS A 398 -1.09 -6.02 -14.93
N ILE A 399 -0.28 -6.36 -13.92
CA ILE A 399 0.79 -5.50 -13.41
C ILE A 399 1.80 -5.16 -14.52
N ASP A 400 2.23 -6.17 -15.28
CA ASP A 400 3.20 -5.98 -16.36
C ASP A 400 2.63 -5.14 -17.51
N LEU A 401 1.32 -5.25 -17.79
CA LEU A 401 0.63 -4.39 -18.75
C LEU A 401 0.58 -2.92 -18.28
N GLU A 402 0.21 -2.66 -17.03
CA GLU A 402 0.20 -1.30 -16.45
C GLU A 402 1.61 -0.67 -16.48
N ILE A 403 2.63 -1.44 -16.10
CA ILE A 403 4.04 -1.04 -16.17
C ILE A 403 4.45 -0.71 -17.62
N SER A 404 4.04 -1.54 -18.57
CA SER A 404 4.37 -1.35 -19.99
C SER A 404 3.67 -0.13 -20.58
N GLN A 405 2.44 0.16 -20.16
CA GLN A 405 1.71 1.36 -20.56
C GLN A 405 2.43 2.62 -20.09
N VAL A 406 2.78 2.70 -18.80
CA VAL A 406 3.52 3.85 -18.27
C VAL A 406 4.89 3.99 -18.95
N LYS A 407 5.59 2.87 -19.18
CA LYS A 407 6.85 2.87 -19.93
C LYS A 407 6.68 3.44 -21.34
N LEU A 408 5.65 3.02 -22.08
CA LEU A 408 5.38 3.52 -23.42
C LEU A 408 5.14 5.03 -23.41
N GLU A 409 4.34 5.53 -22.45
CA GLU A 409 4.10 6.96 -22.27
C GLU A 409 5.41 7.72 -21.99
N MET A 410 6.28 7.19 -21.11
CA MET A 410 7.59 7.76 -20.82
C MET A 410 8.54 7.75 -22.03
N ASP A 411 8.59 6.64 -22.76
CA ASP A 411 9.45 6.48 -23.94
C ASP A 411 9.01 7.46 -25.07
N MET A 412 7.70 7.61 -25.26
CA MET A 412 7.14 8.61 -26.18
C MET A 412 7.51 10.03 -25.76
N GLN A 413 7.38 10.36 -24.48
CA GLN A 413 7.77 11.67 -23.99
C GLN A 413 9.27 11.93 -24.15
N LYS A 414 10.13 10.93 -23.87
CA LYS A 414 11.58 11.05 -24.02
C LYS A 414 12.03 11.18 -25.49
N MET A 415 11.28 10.59 -26.41
CA MET A 415 11.51 10.77 -27.86
C MET A 415 11.15 12.18 -28.32
N LEU A 416 10.13 12.80 -27.72
CA LEU A 416 9.68 14.15 -28.04
C LEU A 416 10.50 15.24 -27.30
N THR A 417 11.03 14.93 -26.11
CA THR A 417 11.80 15.88 -25.28
C THR A 417 12.97 15.18 -24.57
N SER A 418 14.14 15.81 -24.53
CA SER A 418 15.30 15.34 -23.77
C SER A 418 15.03 15.24 -22.25
N ASN A 419 15.85 14.47 -21.52
CA ASN A 419 15.79 14.37 -20.06
C ASN A 419 15.90 15.76 -19.39
N THR A 420 14.94 16.12 -18.56
CA THR A 420 14.84 17.46 -17.96
C THR A 420 16.04 17.81 -17.11
N ALA A 421 16.56 16.88 -16.31
CA ALA A 421 17.77 17.12 -15.51
C ALA A 421 18.98 17.41 -16.41
N SER A 422 19.12 16.70 -17.54
CA SER A 422 20.19 16.96 -18.50
C SER A 422 20.04 18.33 -19.18
N VAL A 423 18.80 18.74 -19.49
CA VAL A 423 18.52 20.08 -20.07
C VAL A 423 18.88 21.17 -19.08
N VAL A 424 18.47 21.05 -17.81
CA VAL A 424 18.78 22.02 -16.75
C VAL A 424 20.29 22.21 -16.59
N ILE A 425 21.05 21.11 -16.50
CA ILE A 425 22.51 21.17 -16.37
C ILE A 425 23.16 21.75 -17.64
N GLN A 426 22.67 21.38 -18.83
CA GLN A 426 23.19 21.93 -20.07
C GLN A 426 22.92 23.43 -20.21
N ASN A 427 21.74 23.90 -19.78
CA ASN A 427 21.42 25.32 -19.74
C ASN A 427 22.36 26.08 -18.80
N LYS A 428 22.66 25.54 -17.61
CA LYS A 428 23.65 26.10 -16.69
C LYS A 428 25.02 26.23 -17.36
N LEU A 429 25.54 25.15 -17.94
CA LEU A 429 26.85 25.16 -18.62
C LEU A 429 26.90 26.17 -19.78
N ASN A 430 25.82 26.27 -20.56
CA ASN A 430 25.72 27.25 -21.64
C ASN A 430 25.72 28.69 -21.08
N ARG A 431 25.04 28.94 -19.96
CA ARG A 431 25.09 30.25 -19.30
C ARG A 431 26.52 30.56 -18.88
N GLU A 432 27.16 29.69 -18.11
CA GLU A 432 28.56 29.84 -17.65
C GLU A 432 29.53 30.10 -18.81
N ALA A 433 29.39 29.36 -19.91
CA ALA A 433 30.21 29.58 -21.11
C ALA A 433 29.97 30.96 -21.76
N ASN A 434 28.74 31.49 -21.68
CA ASN A 434 28.34 32.75 -22.31
C ASN A 434 28.55 33.99 -21.41
N VAL A 435 28.71 33.87 -20.08
CA VAL A 435 28.90 35.03 -19.19
C VAL A 435 30.34 35.59 -19.22
N GLY A 436 31.29 34.92 -19.88
CA GLY A 436 32.63 35.46 -20.08
C GLY A 436 33.44 35.62 -18.79
N ASN A 437 34.10 34.53 -18.38
CA ASN A 437 35.30 34.47 -17.54
C ASN A 437 35.59 35.65 -16.58
N HIS A 438 35.04 35.57 -15.37
CA HIS A 438 35.64 36.18 -14.18
C HIS A 438 35.82 35.12 -13.08
N GLY A 439 36.90 34.35 -13.18
CA GLY A 439 37.66 33.93 -11.99
C GLY A 439 37.26 32.67 -11.23
N GLU A 440 36.25 31.89 -11.63
CA GLU A 440 36.00 30.59 -11.00
C GLU A 440 36.52 29.43 -11.84
N SER A 441 37.35 28.61 -11.20
CA SER A 441 37.94 27.40 -11.78
C SER A 441 36.83 26.51 -12.33
N TYR A 442 36.96 26.07 -13.58
CA TYR A 442 36.23 24.89 -14.06
C TYR A 442 36.30 23.81 -12.98
N ASP A 443 35.13 23.28 -12.63
CA ASP A 443 34.97 22.19 -11.69
C ASP A 443 35.66 20.94 -12.24
N ASN A 444 36.93 20.77 -11.89
CA ASN A 444 37.79 19.72 -12.42
C ASN A 444 37.61 18.46 -11.57
N VAL A 445 37.01 17.44 -12.17
CA VAL A 445 36.78 16.13 -11.54
C VAL A 445 38.08 15.51 -11.04
N ASP A 446 39.19 15.66 -11.77
CA ASP A 446 40.51 15.18 -11.35
C ASP A 446 41.01 15.93 -10.12
N LYS A 447 40.75 17.25 -10.03
CA LYS A 447 41.10 18.05 -8.86
C LYS A 447 40.34 17.55 -7.62
N ARG A 448 39.01 17.36 -7.71
CA ARG A 448 38.21 16.87 -6.57
C ARG A 448 38.58 15.46 -6.13
N VAL A 449 38.83 14.55 -7.08
CA VAL A 449 39.26 13.18 -6.76
C VAL A 449 40.63 13.20 -6.09
N ASN A 450 41.52 14.09 -6.53
CA ASN A 450 42.84 14.27 -5.93
C ASN A 450 42.75 14.92 -4.53
N ASP A 451 41.90 15.92 -4.35
CA ASP A 451 41.65 16.56 -3.05
C ASP A 451 40.98 15.60 -2.04
N LEU A 452 40.07 14.73 -2.51
CA LEU A 452 39.43 13.70 -1.68
C LEU A 452 40.39 12.56 -1.31
N ALA A 453 41.32 12.22 -2.19
CA ALA A 453 42.28 11.13 -1.98
C ALA A 453 43.56 11.55 -1.25
N TYR A 454 43.99 12.82 -1.42
CA TYR A 454 45.31 13.30 -1.01
C TYR A 454 45.33 14.73 -0.42
N GLY A 455 44.19 15.44 -0.40
CA GLY A 455 44.12 16.81 0.13
C GLY A 455 44.15 16.86 1.66
N SER A 456 44.91 17.79 2.23
CA SER A 456 44.70 18.28 3.59
C SER A 456 43.78 19.50 3.52
N PRO A 457 42.74 19.62 4.37
CA PRO A 457 41.79 20.72 4.27
C PRO A 457 42.50 22.06 4.50
N ASN A 458 42.56 22.90 3.47
CA ASN A 458 43.03 24.27 3.61
C ASN A 458 41.92 25.12 4.21
N ALA A 459 42.27 25.99 5.17
CA ALA A 459 41.31 26.87 5.84
C ALA A 459 40.64 27.89 4.88
N GLU A 460 41.22 28.11 3.71
CA GLU A 460 40.67 28.99 2.66
C GLU A 460 39.51 28.33 1.89
N ASP A 461 39.48 26.99 1.76
CA ASP A 461 38.35 26.26 1.17
C ASP A 461 37.12 26.21 2.11
N HIS A 462 37.28 26.68 3.35
CA HIS A 462 36.22 26.85 4.34
C HIS A 462 35.72 28.30 4.49
N MET A 463 36.21 29.24 3.67
CA MET A 463 35.59 30.56 3.59
C MET A 463 34.28 30.44 2.82
N GLU A 464 33.15 30.36 3.56
CA GLU A 464 31.85 30.71 3.01
C GLU A 464 32.00 32.04 2.27
N VAL A 465 31.65 32.07 0.98
CA VAL A 465 31.53 33.30 0.21
C VAL A 465 30.55 34.19 0.97
N SER A 466 31.10 35.18 1.68
CA SER A 466 30.33 36.14 2.44
C SER A 466 29.43 36.95 1.50
N ASP A 467 28.13 36.77 1.68
CA ASP A 467 27.06 37.71 1.38
C ASP A 467 27.15 38.49 0.05
N ILE A 468 27.15 37.78 -1.08
CA ILE A 468 26.44 38.33 -2.24
C ILE A 468 24.96 37.98 -2.07
N ALA A 469 24.24 38.85 -1.37
CA ALA A 469 22.78 38.77 -1.28
C ALA A 469 22.17 39.12 -2.66
N LEU A 470 22.26 38.19 -3.61
CA LEU A 470 21.42 38.23 -4.80
C LEU A 470 19.97 38.15 -4.33
N PRO A 471 19.08 39.08 -4.73
CA PRO A 471 17.68 39.02 -4.35
C PRO A 471 17.08 37.70 -4.85
N ARG A 472 16.84 36.77 -3.91
CA ARG A 472 16.24 35.47 -4.21
C ARG A 472 14.78 35.68 -4.58
N ARG A 473 14.41 35.35 -5.81
CA ARG A 473 13.01 35.29 -6.23
C ARG A 473 12.36 34.10 -5.54
N ASN A 474 11.25 34.33 -4.83
CA ASN A 474 10.43 33.23 -4.31
C ASN A 474 9.83 32.46 -5.48
N ILE A 475 10.19 31.18 -5.64
CA ILE A 475 9.70 30.33 -6.73
C ILE A 475 8.39 29.72 -6.28
N THR A 476 7.31 29.97 -7.02
CA THR A 476 6.00 29.35 -6.77
C THR A 476 5.68 28.44 -7.94
N LEU A 477 5.49 27.14 -7.68
CA LEU A 477 5.15 26.17 -8.72
C LEU A 477 3.64 26.02 -8.79
N ASP A 478 3.08 26.20 -9.99
CA ASP A 478 1.68 25.91 -10.23
C ASP A 478 1.40 24.42 -10.03
N ILE A 479 0.28 24.14 -9.36
CA ILE A 479 -0.12 22.78 -8.99
C ILE A 479 -1.13 22.28 -10.02
N PRO A 480 -0.88 21.12 -10.67
CA PRO A 480 -1.84 20.48 -11.57
C PRO A 480 -3.21 20.31 -10.89
N THR A 481 -4.30 20.61 -11.60
CA THR A 481 -5.66 20.46 -11.08
C THR A 481 -6.19 19.05 -11.33
N VAL A 482 -6.56 18.34 -10.26
CA VAL A 482 -7.21 17.02 -10.38
C VAL A 482 -8.73 17.21 -10.33
N SER A 483 -9.43 16.79 -11.38
CA SER A 483 -10.90 16.85 -11.40
C SER A 483 -11.47 15.58 -10.79
N ASN A 484 -12.16 15.70 -9.65
CA ASN A 484 -13.01 14.60 -9.18
C ASN A 484 -14.21 14.44 -10.10
N ILE A 485 -14.03 13.72 -11.21
CA ILE A 485 -15.13 13.00 -11.81
C ILE A 485 -15.18 11.69 -11.02
N ALA A 486 -16.18 11.55 -10.14
CA ALA A 486 -16.50 10.27 -9.52
C ALA A 486 -16.43 9.15 -10.58
N PRO A 487 -15.99 7.92 -10.26
CA PRO A 487 -15.91 6.84 -11.24
C PRO A 487 -17.23 6.73 -11.98
N TYR A 488 -17.22 7.18 -13.24
CA TYR A 488 -18.37 7.19 -14.12
C TYR A 488 -18.72 5.72 -14.35
N LYS A 489 -19.87 5.27 -13.83
CA LYS A 489 -20.60 4.13 -14.37
C LYS A 489 -21.30 4.62 -15.64
N PRO A 490 -20.87 4.23 -16.85
CA PRO A 490 -21.65 4.54 -18.04
C PRO A 490 -22.92 3.69 -18.04
N PRO A 491 -24.11 4.27 -18.23
CA PRO A 491 -25.11 3.58 -19.03
C PRO A 491 -24.63 3.63 -20.48
N TYR A 492 -24.33 2.44 -21.04
CA TYR A 492 -23.93 2.24 -22.42
C TYR A 492 -24.83 3.01 -23.40
N LYS A 493 -24.26 3.98 -24.13
CA LYS A 493 -24.80 4.51 -25.39
C LYS A 493 -23.65 4.70 -26.39
N PRO A 494 -23.70 4.07 -27.58
CA PRO A 494 -22.65 4.22 -28.58
C PRO A 494 -22.83 5.53 -29.35
N GLY A 495 -21.76 6.33 -29.48
CA GLY A 495 -21.66 7.33 -30.57
C GLY A 495 -21.35 8.79 -30.21
N SER A 496 -20.40 9.12 -29.31
CA SER A 496 -19.85 10.49 -29.27
C SER A 496 -18.32 10.50 -29.45
N GLN A 497 -17.87 11.29 -30.43
CA GLN A 497 -16.47 11.51 -30.79
C GLN A 497 -15.69 12.21 -29.67
N GLY A 498 -14.41 11.84 -29.54
CA GLY A 498 -13.50 12.29 -28.50
C GLY A 498 -13.06 13.74 -28.66
N GLY A 499 -13.25 14.52 -27.59
CA GLY A 499 -12.54 15.77 -27.32
C GLY A 499 -11.53 15.56 -26.19
N ILE A 500 -10.43 16.31 -26.23
CA ILE A 500 -9.41 16.34 -25.19
C ILE A 500 -10.03 16.89 -23.90
N TYR A 501 -10.17 16.06 -22.86
CA TYR A 501 -10.77 16.45 -21.58
C TYR A 501 -9.71 16.96 -20.61
N SER A 502 -9.51 18.28 -20.53
CA SER A 502 -9.11 18.92 -19.28
C SER A 502 -10.34 18.93 -18.37
N GLY A 503 -10.31 18.21 -17.24
CA GLY A 503 -11.48 18.02 -16.38
C GLY A 503 -11.98 19.31 -15.73
N SER A 504 -12.89 20.04 -16.39
CA SER A 504 -13.41 21.32 -15.91
C SER A 504 -14.41 21.14 -14.76
N TYR A 505 -14.04 21.60 -13.55
CA TYR A 505 -15.01 21.97 -12.53
C TYR A 505 -15.41 23.44 -12.77
N ASN A 506 -16.69 23.78 -12.58
CA ASN A 506 -17.12 25.16 -12.77
C ASN A 506 -16.55 26.06 -11.65
N PRO A 507 -15.88 27.18 -11.96
CA PRO A 507 -15.46 28.17 -10.99
C PRO A 507 -16.64 28.70 -10.17
N ILE A 508 -16.35 29.23 -8.97
CA ILE A 508 -17.38 29.85 -8.14
C ILE A 508 -17.47 31.33 -8.51
N ALA A 509 -18.64 31.75 -8.99
CA ALA A 509 -18.91 33.15 -9.28
C ALA A 509 -18.59 34.03 -8.05
N PRO A 510 -17.99 35.22 -8.23
CA PRO A 510 -17.67 36.12 -7.14
C PRO A 510 -18.88 36.43 -6.26
N ILE A 511 -18.73 36.24 -4.95
CA ILE A 511 -19.76 36.58 -3.97
C ILE A 511 -19.49 38.00 -3.49
N LYS A 512 -20.52 38.85 -3.50
CA LYS A 512 -20.42 40.24 -3.02
C LYS A 512 -20.57 40.29 -1.49
N GLY A 513 -19.91 41.27 -0.87
CA GLY A 513 -20.00 41.52 0.57
C GLY A 513 -18.68 41.30 1.29
N SER A 514 -18.74 41.36 2.62
CA SER A 514 -17.59 41.15 3.51
C SER A 514 -17.01 39.73 3.38
N SER A 515 -15.81 39.50 3.92
CA SER A 515 -15.23 38.15 3.97
C SER A 515 -16.14 37.14 4.68
N LEU A 516 -16.95 37.59 5.65
CA LEU A 516 -17.96 36.76 6.33
C LEU A 516 -19.13 36.38 5.41
N ASP A 517 -19.62 37.32 4.60
CA ASP A 517 -20.70 37.07 3.64
C ASP A 517 -20.26 36.09 2.55
N GLN A 518 -19.03 36.29 2.06
CA GLN A 518 -18.39 35.40 1.09
C GLN A 518 -18.18 34.00 1.68
N ALA A 519 -17.68 33.88 2.92
CA ALA A 519 -17.51 32.59 3.59
C ALA A 519 -18.84 31.85 3.74
N THR A 520 -19.88 32.54 4.21
CA THR A 520 -21.23 31.98 4.37
C THR A 520 -21.79 31.51 3.04
N GLY A 521 -21.60 32.29 1.97
CA GLY A 521 -22.01 31.94 0.62
C GLY A 521 -21.27 30.72 0.04
N LEU A 522 -19.97 30.61 0.27
CA LEU A 522 -19.16 29.43 -0.10
C LEU A 522 -19.67 28.18 0.62
N LEU A 523 -19.86 28.27 1.94
CA LEU A 523 -20.36 27.15 2.76
C LEU A 523 -21.74 26.68 2.32
N ARG A 524 -22.65 27.62 2.01
CA ARG A 524 -23.99 27.29 1.46
C ARG A 524 -23.88 26.46 0.17
N LYS A 525 -22.92 26.79 -0.69
CA LYS A 525 -22.70 26.11 -1.97
C LYS A 525 -22.08 24.72 -1.80
N PHE A 526 -21.22 24.53 -0.80
CA PHE A 526 -20.53 23.26 -0.56
C PHE A 526 -21.32 22.26 0.28
N GLU A 527 -21.98 22.71 1.35
CA GLU A 527 -22.57 21.81 2.36
C GLU A 527 -24.01 21.36 2.01
N GLY A 528 -24.75 22.16 1.23
CA GLY A 528 -26.16 21.90 0.94
C GLY A 528 -27.06 22.02 2.18
N PHE A 529 -28.37 22.24 1.99
CA PHE A 529 -29.33 22.36 3.11
C PHE A 529 -30.13 21.06 3.30
N ILE A 530 -30.13 20.54 4.53
CA ILE A 530 -31.01 19.43 4.95
C ILE A 530 -31.97 19.89 6.05
N SER A 531 -33.28 19.67 5.86
CA SER A 531 -34.32 20.12 6.80
C SER A 531 -34.55 19.16 7.97
N LYS A 532 -34.16 17.89 7.84
CA LYS A 532 -34.36 16.83 8.84
C LYS A 532 -33.01 16.28 9.28
N ALA A 533 -32.88 15.99 10.57
CA ALA A 533 -31.66 15.46 11.16
C ALA A 533 -31.32 14.08 10.60
N ASP A 534 -30.09 13.94 10.10
CA ASP A 534 -29.54 12.66 9.64
C ASP A 534 -28.25 12.33 10.41
N TRP A 535 -27.96 11.03 10.57
CA TRP A 535 -26.74 10.60 11.27
C TRP A 535 -25.54 10.69 10.34
N ASP A 536 -24.52 11.44 10.76
CA ASP A 536 -23.25 11.56 10.06
C ASP A 536 -22.12 11.17 11.01
N VAL A 537 -21.47 10.03 10.75
CA VAL A 537 -20.29 9.42 11.40
C VAL A 537 -20.28 9.44 12.94
N ASN A 538 -20.31 10.62 13.57
CA ASN A 538 -20.22 10.86 15.00
C ASN A 538 -21.38 11.68 15.61
N ALA A 539 -22.25 12.31 14.82
CA ALA A 539 -23.33 13.16 15.33
C ALA A 539 -24.50 13.28 14.34
N HIS A 540 -25.68 13.64 14.85
CA HIS A 540 -26.77 14.06 13.98
C HIS A 540 -26.50 15.46 13.40
N ARG A 541 -26.70 15.62 12.09
CA ARG A 541 -26.49 16.88 11.37
C ARG A 541 -27.80 17.39 10.78
N VAL A 542 -28.01 18.71 10.81
CA VAL A 542 -29.11 19.44 10.14
C VAL A 542 -28.59 20.71 9.47
N GLY A 543 -29.42 21.35 8.65
CA GLY A 543 -29.09 22.61 8.01
C GLY A 543 -27.91 22.44 7.05
N TYR A 544 -26.87 23.23 7.23
CA TYR A 544 -25.63 23.18 6.43
C TYR A 544 -24.57 22.27 7.05
N GLY A 545 -24.94 21.06 7.45
CA GLY A 545 -24.01 20.11 8.10
C GLY A 545 -23.66 20.48 9.55
N SER A 546 -24.64 20.95 10.33
CA SER A 546 -24.45 21.37 11.73
C SER A 546 -24.98 20.37 12.74
N ASP A 547 -24.24 20.14 13.83
CA ASP A 547 -24.74 19.45 15.03
C ASP A 547 -25.42 20.41 16.03
N THR A 548 -25.57 21.68 15.66
CA THR A 548 -26.29 22.69 16.43
C THR A 548 -27.33 23.44 15.60
N ILE A 549 -28.33 24.00 16.28
CA ILE A 549 -29.30 24.95 15.74
C ILE A 549 -29.23 26.22 16.57
N THR A 550 -29.24 27.39 15.92
CA THR A 550 -29.34 28.69 16.59
C THR A 550 -30.73 29.27 16.35
N LYS A 551 -31.54 29.34 17.40
CA LYS A 551 -32.91 29.86 17.35
C LYS A 551 -32.94 31.38 17.19
N ALA A 552 -34.12 31.93 16.90
CA ALA A 552 -34.34 33.37 16.76
C ALA A 552 -34.02 34.19 18.03
N ASP A 553 -34.11 33.57 19.21
CA ASP A 553 -33.74 34.15 20.50
C ASP A 553 -32.22 34.08 20.79
N GLY A 554 -31.43 33.53 19.86
CA GLY A 554 -29.98 33.32 20.02
C GLY A 554 -29.60 32.04 20.77
N THR A 555 -30.58 31.25 21.24
CA THR A 555 -30.32 30.01 21.96
C THR A 555 -29.73 28.95 21.03
N VAL A 556 -28.60 28.35 21.44
CA VAL A 556 -27.94 27.26 20.71
C VAL A 556 -28.37 25.91 21.29
N ILE A 557 -28.89 25.03 20.44
CA ILE A 557 -29.39 23.70 20.82
C ILE A 557 -28.64 22.62 20.04
N LYS A 558 -28.26 21.54 20.71
CA LYS A 558 -27.64 20.37 20.06
C LYS A 558 -28.69 19.53 19.33
N VAL A 559 -28.37 19.11 18.12
CA VAL A 559 -29.25 18.32 17.26
C VAL A 559 -29.43 16.91 17.83
N GLN A 560 -30.67 16.45 17.85
CA GLN A 560 -31.09 15.12 18.29
C GLN A 560 -31.80 14.37 17.14
N PRO A 561 -31.88 13.02 17.20
CA PRO A 561 -32.58 12.25 16.19
C PRO A 561 -34.02 12.72 16.01
N GLY A 562 -34.44 12.91 14.75
CA GLY A 562 -35.82 13.31 14.41
C GLY A 562 -36.11 14.81 14.47
N MET A 563 -35.16 15.65 14.89
CA MET A 563 -35.33 17.11 14.85
C MET A 563 -35.39 17.64 13.41
N THR A 564 -36.14 18.73 13.22
CA THR A 564 -36.18 19.51 11.98
C THR A 564 -35.72 20.94 12.22
N VAL A 565 -35.20 21.60 11.19
CA VAL A 565 -34.73 22.99 11.26
C VAL A 565 -35.31 23.82 10.13
N THR A 566 -35.69 25.07 10.43
CA THR A 566 -36.06 26.05 9.41
C THR A 566 -34.82 26.53 8.66
N ARG A 567 -35.00 27.05 7.44
CA ARG A 567 -33.86 27.59 6.70
C ARG A 567 -33.28 28.81 7.41
N GLU A 568 -34.13 29.61 8.03
CA GLU A 568 -33.78 30.83 8.75
C GLU A 568 -32.96 30.53 10.02
N ASP A 569 -33.33 29.50 10.78
CA ASP A 569 -32.54 29.04 11.94
C ASP A 569 -31.19 28.44 11.50
N ALA A 570 -31.16 27.71 10.38
CA ALA A 570 -29.92 27.16 9.84
C ALA A 570 -28.97 28.24 9.31
N GLU A 571 -29.49 29.31 8.69
CA GLU A 571 -28.70 30.47 8.26
C GLU A 571 -28.14 31.25 9.47
N ARG A 572 -28.92 31.42 10.55
CA ARG A 572 -28.43 32.00 11.80
C ARG A 572 -27.30 31.18 12.41
N ASP A 573 -27.47 29.86 12.46
CA ASP A 573 -26.43 28.96 12.99
C ASP A 573 -25.17 28.99 12.13
N LEU A 574 -25.32 29.01 10.81
CA LEU A 574 -24.21 29.12 9.87
C LEU A 574 -23.44 30.43 10.08
N ALA A 575 -24.13 31.57 10.17
CA ALA A 575 -23.50 32.87 10.40
C ALA A 575 -22.71 32.89 11.74
N ARG A 576 -23.32 32.42 12.83
CA ARG A 576 -22.66 32.32 14.14
C ARG A 576 -21.41 31.44 14.08
N ARG A 577 -21.51 30.25 13.47
CA ARG A 577 -20.37 29.31 13.36
C ARG A 577 -19.24 29.87 12.50
N THR A 578 -19.59 30.56 11.41
CA THR A 578 -18.63 31.20 10.51
C THR A 578 -17.80 32.25 11.26
N GLN A 579 -18.42 33.02 12.15
CA GLN A 579 -17.70 33.95 13.05
C GLN A 579 -16.80 33.21 14.06
N LEU A 580 -17.26 32.11 14.65
CA LEU A 580 -16.43 31.30 15.56
C LEU A 580 -15.17 30.77 14.88
N TYR A 581 -15.31 30.25 13.65
CA TYR A 581 -14.18 29.80 12.85
C TYR A 581 -13.25 30.94 12.47
N THR A 582 -13.80 32.11 12.12
CA THR A 582 -12.99 33.32 11.86
C THR A 582 -12.15 33.70 13.08
N ASN A 583 -12.75 33.73 14.27
CA ASN A 583 -12.04 34.00 15.53
C ASN A 583 -10.99 32.93 15.85
N GLN A 584 -11.24 31.67 15.48
CA GLN A 584 -10.25 30.62 15.58
C GLN A 584 -9.07 30.84 14.63
N ILE A 585 -9.31 31.18 13.35
CA ILE A 585 -8.25 31.47 12.38
C ILE A 585 -7.35 32.60 12.88
N LYS A 586 -7.95 33.70 13.34
CA LYS A 586 -7.20 34.84 13.90
C LYS A 586 -6.25 34.44 15.03
N ARG A 587 -6.62 33.45 15.85
CA ARG A 587 -5.75 32.91 16.90
C ARG A 587 -4.64 32.01 16.34
N GLU A 588 -4.89 31.30 15.24
CA GLU A 588 -3.94 30.35 14.65
C GLU A 588 -2.90 31.03 13.73
N ILE A 589 -3.25 32.09 12.99
CA ILE A 589 -2.32 32.80 12.07
C ILE A 589 -1.92 34.20 12.52
N SER A 590 -2.47 34.69 13.64
CA SER A 590 -2.47 36.08 14.13
C SER A 590 -3.43 37.03 13.41
N GLU A 591 -3.91 38.05 14.13
CA GLU A 591 -4.80 39.07 13.59
C GLU A 591 -4.10 39.96 12.54
N GLN A 592 -2.80 40.20 12.70
CA GLN A 592 -2.01 40.94 11.72
C GLN A 592 -1.98 40.21 10.36
N THR A 593 -1.69 38.91 10.36
CA THR A 593 -1.72 38.10 9.13
C THR A 593 -3.12 38.09 8.54
N TRP A 594 -4.16 37.88 9.35
CA TRP A 594 -5.55 37.87 8.88
C TRP A 594 -5.93 39.16 8.14
N ASN A 595 -5.58 40.31 8.71
CA ASN A 595 -5.88 41.61 8.13
C ASN A 595 -5.08 41.91 6.85
N GLY A 596 -3.93 41.26 6.64
CA GLY A 596 -3.14 41.36 5.41
C GLY A 596 -3.64 40.49 4.25
N LEU A 597 -4.63 39.61 4.49
CA LEU A 597 -5.22 38.76 3.45
C LEU A 597 -6.40 39.45 2.75
N SER A 598 -6.62 39.11 1.48
CA SER A 598 -7.79 39.58 0.73
C SER A 598 -9.10 39.02 1.30
N ASP A 599 -10.24 39.69 1.07
CA ASP A 599 -11.55 39.20 1.52
C ASP A 599 -11.87 37.80 1.01
N ARG A 600 -11.42 37.48 -0.21
CA ARG A 600 -11.59 36.15 -0.81
C ARG A 600 -10.73 35.10 -0.11
N ALA A 601 -9.48 35.44 0.24
CA ALA A 601 -8.58 34.58 1.01
C ALA A 601 -9.12 34.32 2.42
N GLN A 602 -9.59 35.36 3.11
CA GLN A 602 -10.25 35.25 4.40
C GLN A 602 -11.48 34.33 4.33
N ALA A 603 -12.34 34.53 3.33
CA ALA A 603 -13.54 33.72 3.13
C ALA A 603 -13.23 32.24 2.91
N VAL A 604 -12.21 31.96 2.11
CA VAL A 604 -11.78 30.60 1.81
C VAL A 604 -11.13 29.92 3.01
N LEU A 605 -10.30 30.63 3.81
CA LEU A 605 -9.76 30.05 5.05
C LEU A 605 -10.86 29.63 6.03
N THR A 606 -11.95 30.41 6.10
CA THR A 606 -13.13 30.04 6.89
C THR A 606 -13.85 28.82 6.32
N SER A 607 -14.04 28.73 4.99
CA SER A 607 -14.56 27.52 4.34
C SER A 607 -13.64 26.31 4.57
N TYR A 608 -12.33 26.52 4.55
CA TYR A 608 -11.32 25.50 4.74
C TYR A 608 -11.39 24.89 6.14
N ILE A 609 -11.44 25.73 7.19
CA ILE A 609 -11.61 25.26 8.58
C ILE A 609 -12.94 24.56 8.79
N TYR A 610 -14.03 24.99 8.15
CA TYR A 610 -15.31 24.30 8.29
C TYR A 610 -15.19 22.79 7.98
N ASN A 611 -14.33 22.46 7.01
CA ASN A 611 -14.04 21.09 6.62
C ASN A 611 -12.93 20.42 7.45
N TYR A 612 -11.86 21.13 7.83
CA TYR A 612 -10.68 20.55 8.51
C TYR A 612 -10.73 20.64 10.05
N GLY A 613 -11.59 21.51 10.58
CA GLY A 613 -11.77 21.84 11.99
C GLY A 613 -10.73 22.83 12.58
N THR A 614 -9.51 22.87 12.04
CA THR A 614 -8.41 23.75 12.50
C THR A 614 -7.33 23.83 11.42
N LEU A 615 -6.63 24.97 11.29
CA LEU A 615 -5.43 25.12 10.44
C LEU A 615 -4.19 24.51 11.07
N ASN A 616 -4.19 24.22 12.37
CA ASN A 616 -3.02 23.60 13.02
C ASN A 616 -2.69 22.21 12.45
N LYS A 617 -3.66 21.55 11.79
CA LYS A 617 -3.44 20.32 11.04
C LYS A 617 -2.65 20.54 9.74
N THR A 618 -2.57 21.77 9.24
CA THR A 618 -1.95 22.12 7.97
C THR A 618 -1.02 23.33 8.09
N LYS A 619 0.16 23.08 8.69
CA LYS A 619 1.24 24.07 8.87
C LYS A 619 1.65 24.79 7.58
N SER A 620 1.57 24.12 6.42
CA SER A 620 1.89 24.74 5.13
C SER A 620 0.89 25.82 4.74
N VAL A 621 -0.40 25.67 5.09
CA VAL A 621 -1.45 26.67 4.81
C VAL A 621 -1.24 27.89 5.71
N ILE A 622 -0.86 27.68 6.97
CA ILE A 622 -0.48 28.76 7.89
C ILE A 622 0.71 29.56 7.33
N SER A 623 1.77 28.87 6.93
CA SER A 623 2.99 29.50 6.40
C SER A 623 2.70 30.26 5.11
N ALA A 624 1.89 29.69 4.21
CA ALA A 624 1.48 30.34 2.97
C ALA A 624 0.56 31.54 3.20
N ALA A 625 -0.32 31.50 4.20
CA ALA A 625 -1.13 32.64 4.60
C ALA A 625 -0.26 33.79 5.13
N GLN A 626 0.77 33.47 5.93
CA GLN A 626 1.75 34.46 6.41
C GLN A 626 2.53 35.10 5.26
N ALA A 627 3.05 34.29 4.34
CA ALA A 627 3.77 34.77 3.17
C ALA A 627 2.86 35.66 2.28
N SER A 628 1.62 35.23 2.03
CA SER A 628 0.68 35.98 1.19
C SER A 628 0.24 37.30 1.82
N ALA A 629 0.09 37.33 3.16
CA ALA A 629 -0.23 38.57 3.88
C ALA A 629 0.93 39.57 3.87
N GLN A 630 2.19 39.09 3.81
CA GLN A 630 3.37 39.94 3.73
C GLN A 630 3.62 40.45 2.31
N SER A 631 3.45 39.60 1.30
CA SER A 631 3.72 39.93 -0.10
C SER A 631 2.56 40.64 -0.81
N GLY A 632 1.32 40.44 -0.34
CA GLY A 632 0.10 40.84 -1.04
C GLY A 632 -0.30 39.91 -2.19
N ASP A 633 0.57 38.98 -2.58
CA ASP A 633 0.29 37.95 -3.59
C ASP A 633 -0.35 36.72 -2.94
N MET A 634 -1.59 36.44 -3.34
CA MET A 634 -2.38 35.33 -2.79
C MET A 634 -2.10 33.98 -3.46
N THR A 635 -1.19 33.92 -4.43
CA THR A 635 -0.84 32.70 -5.17
C THR A 635 -0.30 31.61 -4.26
N ALA A 636 0.58 31.97 -3.31
CA ALA A 636 1.11 31.02 -2.34
C ALA A 636 0.00 30.37 -1.49
N LEU A 637 -0.94 31.17 -0.97
CA LEU A 637 -2.07 30.66 -0.19
C LEU A 637 -3.04 29.82 -1.04
N ALA A 638 -3.39 30.29 -2.24
CA ALA A 638 -4.23 29.55 -3.18
C ALA A 638 -3.62 28.18 -3.51
N ASN A 639 -2.32 28.15 -3.80
CA ASN A 639 -1.59 26.92 -4.07
C ASN A 639 -1.56 26.02 -2.84
N ALA A 640 -1.25 26.54 -1.64
CA ALA A 640 -1.26 25.74 -0.42
C ALA A 640 -2.61 25.07 -0.12
N ILE A 641 -3.73 25.73 -0.45
CA ILE A 641 -5.07 25.14 -0.37
C ILE A 641 -5.28 24.10 -1.48
N ARG A 642 -4.85 24.40 -2.71
CA ARG A 642 -4.93 23.50 -3.86
C ARG A 642 -4.17 22.19 -3.62
N ARG A 643 -3.00 22.22 -2.97
CA ARG A 643 -2.21 21.01 -2.61
C ARG A 643 -3.02 19.99 -1.80
N ARG A 644 -4.01 20.45 -1.03
CA ARG A 644 -4.87 19.61 -0.20
C ARG A 644 -5.92 18.84 -1.03
N GLN A 645 -5.88 18.95 -2.36
CA GLN A 645 -6.78 18.21 -3.24
C GLN A 645 -6.62 16.69 -3.12
N VAL A 646 -5.44 16.19 -2.77
CA VAL A 646 -5.18 14.75 -2.57
C VAL A 646 -5.60 14.23 -1.20
N ASP A 647 -5.92 15.12 -0.26
CA ASP A 647 -6.31 14.74 1.08
C ASP A 647 -7.60 13.91 1.04
N ASN A 648 -7.71 12.95 1.97
CA ASN A 648 -8.80 12.00 2.02
C ASN A 648 -9.01 11.24 0.69
N LYS A 649 -7.91 10.81 0.04
CA LYS A 649 -7.93 10.06 -1.24
C LYS A 649 -8.61 10.84 -2.37
N GLY A 650 -8.35 12.13 -2.44
CA GLY A 650 -8.89 12.97 -3.50
C GLY A 650 -10.31 13.46 -3.26
N VAL A 651 -11.08 12.96 -2.27
CA VAL A 651 -12.53 13.25 -2.12
C VAL A 651 -12.85 14.75 -2.14
N ASN A 652 -11.98 15.59 -1.59
CA ASN A 652 -12.17 17.05 -1.52
C ASN A 652 -11.52 17.83 -2.67
N ALA A 653 -10.91 17.18 -3.67
CA ALA A 653 -10.16 17.84 -4.73
C ALA A 653 -10.93 18.97 -5.41
N ARG A 654 -12.17 18.69 -5.85
CA ARG A 654 -13.04 19.69 -6.47
C ARG A 654 -13.22 20.94 -5.59
N ARG A 655 -13.49 20.75 -4.29
CA ARG A 655 -13.69 21.85 -3.34
C ARG A 655 -12.41 22.68 -3.18
N ARG A 656 -11.27 22.02 -2.99
CA ARG A 656 -9.97 22.68 -2.83
C ARG A 656 -9.57 23.46 -4.08
N ASN A 657 -9.82 22.91 -5.26
CA ASN A 657 -9.55 23.58 -6.53
C ASN A 657 -10.45 24.81 -6.74
N GLN A 658 -11.76 24.68 -6.46
CA GLN A 658 -12.70 25.82 -6.52
C GLN A 658 -12.36 26.93 -5.51
N GLU A 659 -11.93 26.57 -4.31
CA GLU A 659 -11.49 27.51 -3.28
C GLU A 659 -10.19 28.23 -3.67
N ALA A 660 -9.21 27.50 -4.20
CA ALA A 660 -7.96 28.10 -4.69
C ALA A 660 -8.21 29.07 -5.85
N ASP A 661 -9.09 28.72 -6.79
CA ASP A 661 -9.48 29.61 -7.89
C ASP A 661 -10.23 30.84 -7.38
N TYR A 662 -11.10 30.67 -6.38
CA TYR A 662 -11.82 31.78 -5.75
C TYR A 662 -10.86 32.78 -5.11
N ILE A 663 -9.79 32.32 -4.46
CA ILE A 663 -8.74 33.21 -3.92
C ILE A 663 -8.10 34.04 -5.03
N LEU A 664 -7.77 33.41 -6.16
CA LEU A 664 -7.12 34.05 -7.31
C LEU A 664 -8.08 34.89 -8.15
N GLY A 665 -9.40 34.79 -7.92
CA GLY A 665 -10.40 35.48 -8.72
C GLY A 665 -10.62 34.91 -10.11
N LYS A 666 -10.35 33.61 -10.28
CA LYS A 666 -10.52 32.89 -11.55
C LYS A 666 -11.94 32.35 -11.72
#